data_AF-A0A7C2II02-F1
#
_entry.id   AF-A0A7C2II02-F1
#
_cell.length_a   1.000
_cell.length_b   1.000
_cell.length_c   1.000
_cell.angle_alpha   90.00
_cell.angle_beta   90.00
_cell.angle_gamma   90.00
#
_symmetry.space_group_name_H-M   'P 1'
#
loop_
_entity.id
_entity.type
_entity.pdbx_description
1 polymer ?
#
loop_
_entity_poly.entity_id
_entity_poly.type
_entity_poly.pdbx_seq_one_letter_code
_entity_poly.pdbx_strand_id
1 'polypeptide(L)'
;MGLVPLSTLDKDGVMMRKLMSWITTVCIITVAVPVLGAPRSVPQRYTGIYDELEGQLARFDAALRARWDGTKAPVLFSGELLAANGHVGDALIRPGHERAIETSLDAFQALGMQAATVQISFPMLYRPFYRSEEEFTAYLTAYRQAAAAVRARGMKLIVKTQAIFSKGGWTTWDVGSFYRRLTLEEYIRGRTEVARVIARELRPDYLAVVMEPDTEADQTGLPMNTTANSVRVVTSVLTALRNAGLTNVRVGAGVGTWHRQYDAFARAFAATGVDFIDIHVYPVNRDYLDRAVTISRIAKGAGKSVAMTEAWLYKAGSAELTRGFTAEDIFGRDALSFWEPLDRKFLEVMVAFAHAERLLFFSPYWTKYFHAYVEYDQAQGLSPRQLVALSTRASGEAMAAGRFTQTGLAYKALITAGVPRPPSSQPPSGSSPPSSEPPSGSNSRAYRVLVENGGRVAWSHTRDLIAFDRIGSAGSYEIFTIRPDGTDTRCVTCGQHALPRSHRGNPAWHPSGEYLALQAHNPALQPGAGPQARYLGTPGIGINNDIWLLTADGARAWKVTSVGVRGGVLHPRFSHDGRVLVWSEVIDPSVRGLGGQWAIKIAEAGFTDGTPRITTIRTVRPGDLQLYETHGFSPDDRQLLFSGVMRRGDYFDLEIYAYDLSSGHLTRLTRNREWDEHAHFTPDGRAIVWASSEGIAMRKDPRDLRLDYWIMTPDGREKRRLTWYNAPTASAPRAATIAADFEFGPDAKTIVAKIGAAGRGESVVLIRLFD
;
A
#
# COMPACT_ATOMS: atom_id res chain seq x y z
N MET A 1 -5.10 64.76 6.80
CA MET A 1 -3.91 65.59 7.09
C MET A 1 -3.29 65.10 8.39
N GLY A 2 -1.96 64.95 8.48
CA GLY A 2 -1.25 64.37 9.65
C GLY A 2 -1.48 62.84 9.78
N LEU A 3 -0.55 61.90 9.59
CA LEU A 3 0.92 61.82 9.70
C LEU A 3 1.52 61.98 11.11
N VAL A 4 1.76 60.82 11.78
CA VAL A 4 3.10 60.32 12.28
C VAL A 4 3.73 61.10 13.48
N PRO A 5 4.61 60.55 14.37
CA PRO A 5 5.38 59.28 14.36
C PRO A 5 5.35 58.38 15.64
N LEU A 6 6.06 57.24 15.53
CA LEU A 6 6.55 56.35 16.60
C LEU A 6 7.78 56.92 17.35
N SER A 7 8.13 56.37 18.54
CA SER A 7 9.52 55.92 18.83
C SER A 7 9.71 55.16 20.18
N THR A 8 10.55 54.10 20.15
CA THR A 8 11.49 53.57 21.20
C THR A 8 10.96 53.15 22.59
N LEU A 9 11.03 51.86 22.99
CA LEU A 9 12.20 51.09 23.54
C LEU A 9 12.67 51.54 24.95
N ASP A 10 12.52 50.71 26.00
CA ASP A 10 13.52 49.68 26.39
C ASP A 10 13.01 48.74 27.54
N LYS A 11 13.90 47.99 28.21
CA LYS A 11 13.71 46.65 28.84
C LYS A 11 13.17 46.57 30.29
N ASP A 12 12.54 45.42 30.56
CA ASP A 12 12.57 44.55 31.76
C ASP A 12 12.57 45.11 33.20
N GLY A 13 11.58 44.72 34.02
CA GLY A 13 11.64 44.93 35.48
C GLY A 13 10.35 44.75 36.31
N VAL A 14 9.74 43.57 36.28
CA VAL A 14 8.82 42.98 37.30
C VAL A 14 8.26 43.90 38.42
N MET A 15 6.94 44.11 38.48
CA MET A 15 6.07 43.64 39.60
C MET A 15 4.57 43.78 39.27
N MET A 16 3.76 42.86 39.80
CA MET A 16 2.38 42.61 39.37
C MET A 16 1.34 43.07 40.42
N ARG A 17 0.30 43.83 40.02
CA ARG A 17 -1.13 43.64 40.42
C ARG A 17 -2.09 44.78 39.97
N LYS A 18 -3.08 44.41 39.13
CA LYS A 18 -4.45 45.01 38.95
C LYS A 18 -4.50 46.48 38.43
N LEU A 19 -5.32 46.88 37.45
CA LEU A 19 -6.51 46.27 36.83
C LEU A 19 -6.80 46.92 35.43
N MET A 20 -7.64 46.27 34.60
CA MET A 20 -8.44 46.79 33.45
C MET A 20 -7.98 46.49 32.00
N SER A 21 -9.01 46.41 31.11
CA SER A 21 -9.05 45.79 29.77
C SER A 21 -8.93 44.26 29.81
N TRP A 22 -9.66 43.45 29.02
CA TRP A 22 -10.03 43.62 27.60
C TRP A 22 -11.47 43.23 27.25
N ILE A 23 -12.01 43.89 26.22
CA ILE A 23 -13.18 43.46 25.43
C ILE A 23 -12.65 42.84 24.12
N THR A 24 -13.08 41.62 23.80
CA THR A 24 -13.76 41.21 22.54
C THR A 24 -13.69 39.68 22.44
N THR A 25 -14.80 39.01 22.72
CA THR A 25 -14.88 37.54 22.67
C THR A 25 -14.99 37.04 21.23
N VAL A 26 -13.88 36.58 20.66
CA VAL A 26 -13.91 35.60 19.57
C VAL A 26 -13.79 34.21 20.21
N CYS A 27 -14.85 33.42 20.15
CA CYS A 27 -14.82 32.03 20.61
C CYS A 27 -13.92 31.20 19.68
N ILE A 28 -12.64 31.11 20.03
CA ILE A 28 -11.78 30.03 19.54
C ILE A 28 -12.30 28.75 20.20
N ILE A 29 -13.20 28.06 19.52
CA ILE A 29 -13.42 26.63 19.78
C ILE A 29 -12.13 25.95 19.34
N THR A 30 -11.27 25.63 20.30
CA THR A 30 -10.19 24.67 20.10
C THR A 30 -10.82 23.31 19.83
N VAL A 31 -11.14 23.06 18.55
CA VAL A 31 -11.24 21.71 18.05
C VAL A 31 -9.85 21.11 18.22
N ALA A 32 -9.69 20.29 19.26
CA ALA A 32 -8.50 19.48 19.42
C ALA A 32 -8.45 18.52 18.24
N VAL A 33 -7.71 18.90 17.19
CA VAL A 33 -7.31 17.98 16.13
C VAL A 33 -6.52 16.89 16.82
N PRO A 34 -6.95 15.61 16.78
CA PRO A 34 -6.13 14.53 17.28
C PRO A 34 -4.88 14.50 16.41
N VAL A 35 -3.75 14.89 16.99
CA VAL A 35 -2.45 14.60 16.39
C VAL A 35 -2.40 13.08 16.27
N LEU A 36 -2.42 12.57 15.04
CA LEU A 36 -2.20 11.15 14.79
C LEU A 36 -0.85 10.79 15.39
N GLY A 37 -0.87 10.01 16.47
CA GLY A 37 0.32 9.69 17.20
C GLY A 37 1.31 8.90 16.36
N ALA A 38 2.57 8.90 16.76
CA ALA A 38 3.48 7.82 16.38
C ALA A 38 2.79 6.46 16.67
N PRO A 39 3.07 5.39 15.90
CA PRO A 39 2.46 4.08 16.14
C PRO A 39 2.68 3.69 17.60
N ARG A 40 1.59 3.73 18.38
CA ARG A 40 1.61 3.52 19.82
C ARG A 40 1.96 2.06 20.04
N SER A 41 2.95 1.81 20.91
CA SER A 41 3.39 0.46 21.25
C SER A 41 2.21 -0.40 21.69
N VAL A 42 2.19 -1.67 21.24
CA VAL A 42 1.17 -2.64 21.65
C VAL A 42 1.13 -2.67 23.18
N PRO A 43 -0.04 -2.41 23.81
CA PRO A 43 -0.13 -2.37 25.27
C PRO A 43 0.31 -3.71 25.87
N GLN A 44 1.07 -3.69 26.96
CA GLN A 44 1.71 -4.88 27.55
C GLN A 44 0.73 -6.06 27.79
N ARG A 45 -0.55 -5.78 28.08
CA ARG A 45 -1.58 -6.82 28.26
C ARG A 45 -1.98 -7.58 26.98
N TYR A 46 -1.54 -7.11 25.82
CA TYR A 46 -1.89 -7.64 24.50
C TYR A 46 -0.69 -8.16 23.70
N THR A 47 0.56 -7.91 24.11
CA THR A 47 1.76 -8.32 23.34
C THR A 47 1.77 -9.83 23.07
N GLY A 48 1.56 -10.67 24.09
CA GLY A 48 1.52 -12.13 23.89
C GLY A 48 0.40 -12.63 22.96
N ILE A 49 -0.71 -11.90 22.82
CA ILE A 49 -1.77 -12.21 21.84
C ILE A 49 -1.36 -11.73 20.44
N TYR A 50 -0.75 -10.54 20.37
CA TYR A 50 -0.23 -9.95 19.14
C TYR A 50 0.81 -10.89 18.50
N ASP A 51 1.81 -11.29 19.29
CA ASP A 51 2.91 -12.17 18.85
C ASP A 51 2.40 -13.57 18.43
N GLU A 52 1.40 -14.13 19.14
CA GLU A 52 0.77 -15.41 18.77
C GLU A 52 0.08 -15.31 17.40
N LEU A 53 -0.70 -14.26 17.17
CA LEU A 53 -1.45 -14.05 15.93
C LEU A 53 -0.52 -13.74 14.75
N GLU A 54 0.52 -12.91 14.97
CA GLU A 54 1.55 -12.62 13.96
C GLU A 54 2.29 -13.90 13.53
N GLY A 55 2.71 -14.73 14.50
CA GLY A 55 3.40 -15.98 14.24
C GLY A 55 2.56 -16.98 13.43
N GLN A 56 1.26 -17.08 13.71
CA GLN A 56 0.35 -17.95 12.92
C GLN A 56 0.17 -17.44 11.49
N LEU A 57 0.01 -16.14 11.30
CA LEU A 57 -0.08 -15.52 9.97
C LEU A 57 1.20 -15.72 9.17
N ALA A 58 2.37 -15.45 9.77
CA ALA A 58 3.67 -15.60 9.12
C ALA A 58 3.95 -17.06 8.73
N ARG A 59 3.67 -18.03 9.62
CA ARG A 59 3.78 -19.47 9.35
C ARG A 59 2.95 -19.87 8.13
N PHE A 60 1.69 -19.46 8.09
CA PHE A 60 0.78 -19.83 7.02
C PHE A 60 1.13 -19.14 5.69
N ASP A 61 1.51 -17.86 5.72
CA ASP A 61 1.97 -17.10 4.54
C ASP A 61 3.17 -17.78 3.88
N ALA A 62 4.16 -18.21 4.68
CA ALA A 62 5.32 -18.95 4.19
C ALA A 62 4.92 -20.31 3.59
N ALA A 63 4.09 -21.10 4.29
CA ALA A 63 3.61 -22.40 3.81
C ALA A 63 2.74 -22.31 2.55
N LEU A 64 2.03 -21.18 2.36
CA LEU A 64 1.24 -20.89 1.17
C LEU A 64 2.15 -20.54 -0.02
N ARG A 65 3.10 -19.61 0.17
CA ARG A 65 4.04 -19.17 -0.87
C ARG A 65 5.02 -20.27 -1.30
N ALA A 66 5.36 -21.21 -0.42
CA ALA A 66 6.16 -22.38 -0.77
C ALA A 66 5.48 -23.29 -1.82
N ARG A 67 4.16 -23.20 -1.99
CA ARG A 67 3.38 -24.01 -2.96
C ARG A 67 2.63 -23.19 -4.02
N TRP A 68 2.83 -21.87 -4.05
CA TRP A 68 2.15 -20.95 -4.96
C TRP A 68 3.15 -19.96 -5.55
N ASP A 69 3.21 -19.95 -6.87
CA ASP A 69 4.12 -19.15 -7.71
C ASP A 69 3.76 -17.65 -7.82
N GLY A 70 2.73 -17.20 -7.08
CA GLY A 70 2.23 -15.83 -7.18
C GLY A 70 1.20 -15.60 -8.30
N THR A 71 0.79 -16.64 -9.04
CA THR A 71 -0.23 -16.52 -10.10
C THR A 71 -1.57 -16.01 -9.57
N LYS A 72 -2.10 -14.96 -10.19
CA LYS A 72 -3.34 -14.31 -9.77
C LYS A 72 -4.55 -14.92 -10.46
N ALA A 73 -5.37 -15.62 -9.67
CA ALA A 73 -6.68 -16.08 -10.11
C ALA A 73 -7.70 -14.92 -10.19
N PRO A 74 -8.73 -15.00 -11.05
CA PRO A 74 -9.78 -13.99 -11.17
C PRO A 74 -10.78 -14.07 -10.01
N VAL A 75 -10.35 -13.64 -8.83
CA VAL A 75 -11.18 -13.51 -7.62
C VAL A 75 -11.99 -12.22 -7.71
N LEU A 76 -13.27 -12.25 -7.31
CA LEU A 76 -14.06 -11.06 -7.03
C LEU A 76 -13.85 -10.59 -5.59
N PHE A 77 -13.24 -9.44 -5.39
CA PHE A 77 -13.05 -8.88 -4.06
C PHE A 77 -14.25 -8.03 -3.63
N SER A 78 -14.64 -8.19 -2.36
CA SER A 78 -15.89 -7.68 -1.78
C SER A 78 -15.65 -7.01 -0.43
N GLY A 79 -16.72 -6.59 0.23
CA GLY A 79 -16.75 -6.25 1.64
C GLY A 79 -18.15 -6.45 2.21
N GLU A 80 -18.27 -6.73 3.50
CA GLU A 80 -19.57 -6.72 4.19
C GLU A 80 -20.13 -5.31 4.28
N LEU A 81 -21.31 -5.09 3.68
CA LEU A 81 -22.05 -3.84 3.71
C LEU A 81 -22.75 -3.68 5.06
N LEU A 82 -22.00 -3.33 6.10
CA LEU A 82 -22.46 -3.24 7.49
C LEU A 82 -23.71 -2.35 7.67
N ALA A 83 -23.89 -1.31 6.85
CA ALA A 83 -25.08 -0.46 6.86
C ALA A 83 -26.37 -1.18 6.40
N ALA A 84 -26.26 -2.25 5.60
CA ALA A 84 -27.36 -3.10 5.16
C ALA A 84 -27.34 -4.49 5.84
N ASN A 85 -26.51 -4.69 6.86
CA ASN A 85 -26.44 -5.95 7.59
C ASN A 85 -27.69 -6.14 8.47
N GLY A 86 -28.24 -7.36 8.48
CA GLY A 86 -29.51 -7.62 9.15
C GLY A 86 -29.58 -7.33 10.66
N HIS A 87 -28.43 -7.29 11.34
CA HIS A 87 -28.38 -6.91 12.75
C HIS A 87 -28.79 -5.44 13.00
N VAL A 88 -28.67 -4.56 11.99
CA VAL A 88 -29.08 -3.15 12.04
C VAL A 88 -30.57 -2.98 12.39
N GLY A 89 -31.40 -3.99 12.11
CA GLY A 89 -32.81 -4.03 12.51
C GLY A 89 -33.58 -2.79 12.06
N ASP A 90 -34.28 -2.14 13.00
CA ASP A 90 -35.18 -1.02 12.71
C ASP A 90 -34.51 0.21 12.13
N ALA A 91 -33.18 0.35 12.24
CA ALA A 91 -32.49 1.48 11.62
C ALA A 91 -32.49 1.37 10.08
N LEU A 92 -32.59 0.15 9.52
CA LEU A 92 -32.58 -0.09 8.07
C LEU A 92 -33.73 0.61 7.31
N ILE A 93 -34.85 0.86 7.99
CA ILE A 93 -36.04 1.53 7.42
C ILE A 93 -36.25 2.95 7.98
N ARG A 94 -35.30 3.51 8.73
CA ARG A 94 -35.39 4.91 9.18
C ARG A 94 -35.10 5.87 8.03
N PRO A 95 -35.84 6.97 7.89
CA PRO A 95 -35.55 7.99 6.88
C PRO A 95 -34.10 8.49 6.99
N GLY A 96 -33.38 8.53 5.86
CA GLY A 96 -31.98 8.95 5.80
C GLY A 96 -30.96 7.83 5.94
N HIS A 97 -31.37 6.61 6.33
CA HIS A 97 -30.44 5.47 6.48
C HIS A 97 -29.93 4.96 5.13
N GLU A 98 -30.67 5.16 4.05
CA GLU A 98 -30.25 4.90 2.67
C GLU A 98 -28.92 5.60 2.34
N ARG A 99 -28.67 6.79 2.89
CA ARG A 99 -27.40 7.52 2.72
C ARG A 99 -26.20 6.80 3.33
N ALA A 100 -26.39 6.05 4.42
CA ALA A 100 -25.31 5.26 5.03
C ALA A 100 -24.95 4.06 4.14
N ILE A 101 -25.95 3.45 3.49
CA ILE A 101 -25.77 2.38 2.51
C ILE A 101 -25.01 2.93 1.29
N GLU A 102 -25.44 4.05 0.73
CA GLU A 102 -24.77 4.69 -0.42
C GLU A 102 -23.32 5.09 -0.10
N THR A 103 -23.08 5.76 1.03
CA THR A 103 -21.74 6.18 1.45
C THR A 103 -20.80 4.98 1.63
N SER A 104 -21.28 3.87 2.20
CA SER A 104 -20.50 2.63 2.31
C SER A 104 -20.17 2.01 0.95
N LEU A 105 -21.11 2.07 0.01
CA LEU A 105 -20.90 1.55 -1.36
C LEU A 105 -19.97 2.44 -2.20
N ASP A 106 -20.02 3.75 -2.00
CA ASP A 106 -19.05 4.69 -2.60
C ASP A 106 -17.65 4.43 -2.06
N ALA A 107 -17.52 4.16 -0.76
CA ALA A 107 -16.27 3.72 -0.16
C ALA A 107 -15.77 2.39 -0.76
N PHE A 108 -16.65 1.40 -0.97
CA PHE A 108 -16.26 0.12 -1.60
C PHE A 108 -15.77 0.30 -3.03
N GLN A 109 -16.45 1.12 -3.82
CA GLN A 109 -16.02 1.47 -5.18
C GLN A 109 -14.69 2.25 -5.16
N ALA A 110 -14.52 3.19 -4.24
CA ALA A 110 -13.27 3.92 -4.02
C ALA A 110 -12.13 3.02 -3.50
N LEU A 111 -12.45 1.87 -2.90
CA LEU A 111 -11.51 0.80 -2.53
C LEU A 111 -11.24 -0.21 -3.66
N GLY A 112 -11.90 -0.07 -4.81
CA GLY A 112 -11.74 -0.98 -5.96
C GLY A 112 -12.39 -2.35 -5.78
N MET A 113 -13.35 -2.48 -4.84
CA MET A 113 -14.13 -3.70 -4.69
C MET A 113 -15.01 -3.93 -5.93
N GLN A 114 -15.16 -5.19 -6.32
CA GLN A 114 -15.92 -5.63 -7.49
C GLN A 114 -17.30 -6.18 -7.10
N ALA A 115 -17.51 -6.41 -5.80
CA ALA A 115 -18.72 -6.94 -5.22
C ALA A 115 -19.04 -6.24 -3.89
N ALA A 116 -20.28 -6.39 -3.44
CA ALA A 116 -20.68 -6.07 -2.07
C ALA A 116 -21.44 -7.26 -1.48
N THR A 117 -21.12 -7.60 -0.24
CA THR A 117 -21.77 -8.67 0.52
C THR A 117 -22.83 -8.08 1.45
N VAL A 118 -24.05 -8.59 1.38
CA VAL A 118 -25.17 -8.16 2.23
C VAL A 118 -25.66 -9.34 3.06
N GLN A 119 -25.60 -9.24 4.39
CA GLN A 119 -26.22 -10.22 5.28
C GLN A 119 -27.72 -9.96 5.43
N ILE A 120 -28.53 -10.90 4.93
CA ILE A 120 -29.99 -10.92 5.07
C ILE A 120 -30.37 -12.20 5.82
N SER A 121 -30.13 -12.20 7.12
CA SER A 121 -30.32 -13.37 7.97
C SER A 121 -31.77 -13.51 8.45
N PHE A 122 -32.25 -14.75 8.51
CA PHE A 122 -33.56 -15.10 9.04
C PHE A 122 -33.70 -14.59 10.49
N PRO A 123 -34.81 -13.93 10.87
CA PRO A 123 -36.11 -13.94 10.19
C PRO A 123 -36.37 -12.76 9.22
N MET A 124 -35.35 -12.02 8.79
CA MET A 124 -35.56 -10.96 7.79
C MET A 124 -36.17 -11.48 6.50
N LEU A 125 -37.12 -10.73 5.96
CA LEU A 125 -37.90 -11.09 4.78
C LEU A 125 -38.74 -12.39 4.94
N TYR A 126 -38.91 -12.90 6.17
CA TYR A 126 -39.90 -13.92 6.48
C TYR A 126 -41.21 -13.25 6.91
N ARG A 127 -42.23 -13.27 6.04
CA ARG A 127 -43.51 -12.56 6.26
C ARG A 127 -44.12 -12.80 7.66
N PRO A 128 -44.19 -14.04 8.19
CA PRO A 128 -44.78 -14.30 9.51
C PRO A 128 -44.02 -13.75 10.73
N PHE A 129 -42.86 -13.12 10.53
CA PHE A 129 -42.14 -12.42 11.60
C PHE A 129 -42.64 -10.98 11.83
N TYR A 130 -43.15 -10.34 10.78
CA TYR A 130 -43.55 -8.93 10.81
C TYR A 130 -44.98 -8.76 11.33
N ARG A 131 -45.27 -7.59 11.92
CA ARG A 131 -46.57 -7.23 12.51
C ARG A 131 -47.59 -6.84 11.44
N SER A 132 -47.11 -6.37 10.28
CA SER A 132 -47.95 -5.98 9.15
C SER A 132 -47.26 -6.21 7.81
N GLU A 133 -48.04 -6.28 6.73
CA GLU A 133 -47.54 -6.34 5.35
C GLU A 133 -46.81 -5.04 4.96
N GLU A 134 -47.19 -3.90 5.54
CA GLU A 134 -46.51 -2.61 5.35
C GLU A 134 -45.09 -2.65 5.93
N GLU A 135 -44.93 -3.16 7.15
CA GLU A 135 -43.62 -3.35 7.80
C GLU A 135 -42.73 -4.29 6.96
N PHE A 136 -43.25 -5.46 6.56
CA PHE A 136 -42.55 -6.36 5.64
C PHE A 136 -42.13 -5.66 4.33
N THR A 137 -43.03 -4.86 3.75
CA THR A 137 -42.80 -4.14 2.50
C THR A 137 -41.74 -3.05 2.64
N ALA A 138 -41.66 -2.37 3.78
CA ALA A 138 -40.61 -1.39 4.07
C ALA A 138 -39.23 -2.05 4.07
N TYR A 139 -39.05 -3.16 4.79
CA TYR A 139 -37.79 -3.91 4.81
C TYR A 139 -37.42 -4.50 3.45
N LEU A 140 -38.39 -5.07 2.72
CA LEU A 140 -38.16 -5.56 1.36
C LEU A 140 -37.75 -4.43 0.41
N THR A 141 -38.32 -3.23 0.57
CA THR A 141 -37.99 -2.06 -0.23
C THR A 141 -36.58 -1.57 0.07
N ALA A 142 -36.19 -1.44 1.34
CA ALA A 142 -34.82 -1.09 1.73
C ALA A 142 -33.78 -2.06 1.15
N TYR A 143 -34.05 -3.38 1.20
CA TYR A 143 -33.15 -4.36 0.59
C TYR A 143 -33.12 -4.32 -0.94
N ARG A 144 -34.25 -4.07 -1.61
CA ARG A 144 -34.29 -3.83 -3.06
C ARG A 144 -33.49 -2.58 -3.45
N GLN A 145 -33.58 -1.51 -2.66
CA GLN A 145 -32.79 -0.28 -2.85
C GLN A 145 -31.29 -0.54 -2.67
N ALA A 146 -30.88 -1.23 -1.60
CA ALA A 146 -29.48 -1.63 -1.41
C ALA A 146 -28.96 -2.49 -2.59
N ALA A 147 -29.75 -3.48 -3.01
CA ALA A 147 -29.43 -4.33 -4.17
C ALA A 147 -29.33 -3.55 -5.49
N ALA A 148 -30.15 -2.51 -5.68
CA ALA A 148 -30.06 -1.60 -6.82
C ALA A 148 -28.81 -0.70 -6.73
N ALA A 149 -28.52 -0.14 -5.55
CA ALA A 149 -27.37 0.73 -5.30
C ALA A 149 -26.01 0.03 -5.51
N VAL A 150 -25.92 -1.28 -5.19
CA VAL A 150 -24.77 -2.13 -5.52
C VAL A 150 -24.57 -2.21 -7.04
N ARG A 151 -25.64 -2.52 -7.79
CA ARG A 151 -25.58 -2.70 -9.25
C ARG A 151 -25.38 -1.39 -10.02
N ALA A 152 -25.90 -0.28 -9.51
CA ALA A 152 -25.69 1.05 -10.07
C ALA A 152 -24.19 1.43 -10.13
N ARG A 153 -23.38 0.86 -9.22
CA ARG A 153 -21.93 1.03 -9.15
C ARG A 153 -21.14 -0.04 -9.92
N GLY A 154 -21.83 -0.85 -10.73
CA GLY A 154 -21.23 -1.95 -11.50
C GLY A 154 -20.76 -3.15 -10.66
N MET A 155 -21.04 -3.16 -9.35
CA MET A 155 -20.62 -4.23 -8.45
C MET A 155 -21.57 -5.43 -8.51
N LYS A 156 -20.99 -6.61 -8.25
CA LYS A 156 -21.71 -7.88 -8.07
C LYS A 156 -22.39 -7.92 -6.69
N LEU A 157 -23.59 -8.48 -6.62
CA LEU A 157 -24.30 -8.66 -5.35
C LEU A 157 -24.07 -10.07 -4.81
N ILE A 158 -23.39 -10.16 -3.67
CA ILE A 158 -23.31 -11.36 -2.85
C ILE A 158 -24.32 -11.20 -1.71
N VAL A 159 -25.19 -12.19 -1.49
CA VAL A 159 -26.04 -12.24 -0.29
C VAL A 159 -25.69 -13.49 0.51
N LYS A 160 -25.65 -13.34 1.83
CA LYS A 160 -25.60 -14.47 2.77
C LYS A 160 -26.79 -14.43 3.70
N THR A 161 -27.31 -15.59 4.04
CA THR A 161 -28.44 -15.75 4.95
C THR A 161 -28.15 -16.84 5.96
N GLN A 162 -28.12 -16.46 7.25
CA GLN A 162 -28.04 -17.36 8.39
C GLN A 162 -29.08 -16.99 9.45
N ALA A 163 -28.86 -17.27 10.73
CA ALA A 163 -29.63 -16.68 11.82
C ALA A 163 -29.10 -15.28 12.19
N ILE A 164 -29.99 -14.36 12.58
CA ILE A 164 -29.60 -13.15 13.33
C ILE A 164 -29.21 -13.57 14.75
N PHE A 165 -28.25 -12.89 15.35
CA PHE A 165 -27.82 -13.17 16.71
C PHE A 165 -28.94 -12.78 17.70
N SER A 166 -29.49 -13.79 18.39
CA SER A 166 -30.50 -13.61 19.43
C SER A 166 -29.90 -13.28 20.80
N LYS A 167 -28.60 -13.51 20.96
CA LYS A 167 -27.82 -13.25 22.17
C LYS A 167 -26.93 -12.01 21.97
N GLY A 168 -26.47 -11.42 23.07
CA GLY A 168 -25.51 -10.30 23.03
C GLY A 168 -26.09 -8.93 22.65
N GLY A 169 -27.39 -8.83 22.33
CA GLY A 169 -28.05 -7.54 22.07
C GLY A 169 -27.56 -6.84 20.79
N TRP A 170 -27.16 -7.60 19.78
CA TRP A 170 -26.65 -7.09 18.50
C TRP A 170 -27.70 -6.53 17.56
N THR A 171 -28.98 -6.78 17.85
CA THR A 171 -30.13 -6.26 17.11
C THR A 171 -31.15 -5.67 18.08
N THR A 172 -31.96 -4.73 17.60
CA THR A 172 -33.13 -4.19 18.34
C THR A 172 -34.31 -5.17 18.36
N TRP A 173 -34.27 -6.21 17.52
CA TRP A 173 -35.35 -7.18 17.35
C TRP A 173 -35.33 -8.31 18.38
N ASP A 174 -36.50 -8.67 18.92
CA ASP A 174 -36.66 -9.89 19.73
C ASP A 174 -36.76 -11.15 18.84
N VAL A 175 -35.67 -11.45 18.14
CA VAL A 175 -35.54 -12.71 17.38
C VAL A 175 -35.42 -13.93 18.31
N GLY A 176 -35.02 -13.73 19.57
CA GLY A 176 -34.90 -14.80 20.56
C GLY A 176 -36.24 -15.41 20.96
N SER A 177 -37.26 -14.60 21.24
CA SER A 177 -38.63 -15.09 21.47
C SER A 177 -39.30 -15.62 20.21
N PHE A 178 -38.80 -15.24 19.04
CA PHE A 178 -39.24 -15.84 17.78
C PHE A 178 -38.66 -17.25 17.61
N TYR A 179 -37.34 -17.44 17.69
CA TYR A 179 -36.70 -18.75 17.53
C TYR A 179 -37.19 -19.77 18.56
N ARG A 180 -37.37 -19.38 19.83
CA ARG A 180 -37.92 -20.26 20.88
C ARG A 180 -39.30 -20.86 20.58
N ARG A 181 -40.05 -20.29 19.63
CA ARG A 181 -41.38 -20.78 19.22
C ARG A 181 -41.35 -21.66 17.98
N LEU A 182 -40.21 -21.77 17.28
CA LEU A 182 -40.10 -22.54 16.06
C LEU A 182 -39.69 -23.98 16.35
N THR A 183 -40.37 -24.92 15.70
CA THR A 183 -39.81 -26.25 15.45
C THR A 183 -38.70 -26.19 14.39
N LEU A 184 -37.87 -27.23 14.33
CA LEU A 184 -36.87 -27.39 13.27
C LEU A 184 -37.49 -27.32 11.87
N GLU A 185 -38.69 -27.88 11.68
CA GLU A 185 -39.37 -27.91 10.38
C GLU A 185 -39.90 -26.54 9.95
N GLU A 186 -40.43 -25.76 10.89
CA GLU A 186 -40.83 -24.36 10.63
C GLU A 186 -39.62 -23.48 10.36
N TYR A 187 -38.50 -23.72 11.05
CA TYR A 187 -37.25 -23.02 10.81
C TYR A 187 -36.67 -23.31 9.42
N ILE A 188 -36.58 -24.59 9.02
CA ILE A 188 -36.12 -25.00 7.67
C ILE A 188 -37.04 -24.40 6.60
N ARG A 189 -38.36 -24.43 6.81
CA ARG A 189 -39.35 -23.81 5.92
C ARG A 189 -39.14 -22.30 5.80
N GLY A 190 -38.97 -21.61 6.92
CA GLY A 190 -38.75 -20.17 6.97
C GLY A 190 -37.44 -19.74 6.30
N ARG A 191 -36.34 -20.47 6.54
CA ARG A 191 -35.06 -20.30 5.83
C ARG A 191 -35.19 -20.50 4.33
N THR A 192 -35.95 -21.52 3.93
CA THR A 192 -36.25 -21.81 2.51
C THR A 192 -37.05 -20.67 1.87
N GLU A 193 -38.04 -20.12 2.58
CA GLU A 193 -38.81 -18.98 2.09
C GLU A 193 -37.96 -17.71 1.97
N VAL A 194 -37.15 -17.37 2.97
CA VAL A 194 -36.25 -16.20 2.94
C VAL A 194 -35.27 -16.29 1.78
N ALA A 195 -34.62 -17.44 1.58
CA ALA A 195 -33.73 -17.64 0.44
C ALA A 195 -34.45 -17.48 -0.91
N ARG A 196 -35.70 -17.95 -1.03
CA ARG A 196 -36.54 -17.76 -2.22
C ARG A 196 -36.92 -16.29 -2.44
N VAL A 197 -37.26 -15.55 -1.39
CA VAL A 197 -37.55 -14.11 -1.46
C VAL A 197 -36.31 -13.34 -1.89
N ILE A 198 -35.14 -13.60 -1.27
CA ILE A 198 -33.86 -13.01 -1.67
C ILE A 198 -33.56 -13.29 -3.16
N ALA A 199 -33.64 -14.55 -3.59
CA ALA A 199 -33.36 -14.93 -4.98
C ALA A 199 -34.30 -14.27 -5.99
N ARG A 200 -35.61 -14.21 -5.68
CA ARG A 200 -36.63 -13.61 -6.55
C ARG A 200 -36.53 -12.09 -6.62
N GLU A 201 -36.44 -11.44 -5.46
CA GLU A 201 -36.59 -9.99 -5.34
C GLU A 201 -35.27 -9.23 -5.53
N LEU A 202 -34.17 -9.80 -5.06
CA LEU A 202 -32.84 -9.16 -5.06
C LEU A 202 -31.91 -9.72 -6.13
N ARG A 203 -32.22 -10.90 -6.68
CA ARG A 203 -31.51 -11.57 -7.79
C ARG A 203 -29.98 -11.55 -7.67
N PRO A 204 -29.39 -11.91 -6.50
CA PRO A 204 -27.96 -11.81 -6.28
C PRO A 204 -27.18 -12.73 -7.23
N ASP A 205 -25.93 -12.38 -7.51
CA ASP A 205 -25.02 -13.22 -8.31
C ASP A 205 -24.63 -14.48 -7.53
N TYR A 206 -24.49 -14.36 -6.20
CA TYR A 206 -24.15 -15.43 -5.28
C TYR A 206 -25.04 -15.40 -4.02
N LEU A 207 -25.49 -16.56 -3.56
CA LEU A 207 -26.31 -16.73 -2.36
C LEU A 207 -25.76 -17.84 -1.46
N ALA A 208 -25.15 -17.46 -0.33
CA ALA A 208 -24.69 -18.39 0.70
C ALA A 208 -25.81 -18.64 1.74
N VAL A 209 -26.17 -19.91 1.99
CA VAL A 209 -27.43 -20.25 2.69
C VAL A 209 -27.30 -21.00 4.02
N VAL A 210 -26.11 -21.51 4.34
CA VAL A 210 -25.71 -22.06 5.65
C VAL A 210 -24.20 -21.88 5.75
N MET A 211 -23.70 -21.22 6.80
CA MET A 211 -22.28 -20.87 6.91
C MET A 211 -21.59 -21.21 8.22
N GLU A 212 -22.30 -21.14 9.34
CA GLU A 212 -21.77 -21.46 10.66
C GLU A 212 -22.76 -22.37 11.40
N PRO A 213 -22.79 -23.69 11.13
CA PRO A 213 -23.77 -24.61 11.70
C PRO A 213 -23.81 -24.62 13.23
N ASP A 214 -22.67 -24.35 13.88
CA ASP A 214 -22.52 -24.24 15.34
C ASP A 214 -23.01 -22.89 15.87
N THR A 215 -22.62 -21.75 15.27
CA THR A 215 -23.17 -20.44 15.62
C THR A 215 -24.68 -20.40 15.41
N GLU A 216 -25.17 -20.94 14.30
CA GLU A 216 -26.60 -20.99 13.97
C GLU A 216 -27.39 -21.82 15.00
N ALA A 217 -26.85 -22.96 15.43
CA ALA A 217 -27.46 -23.76 16.51
C ALA A 217 -27.45 -23.00 17.84
N ASP A 218 -26.35 -22.32 18.18
CA ASP A 218 -26.27 -21.54 19.42
C ASP A 218 -27.29 -20.40 19.45
N GLN A 219 -27.42 -19.63 18.35
CA GLN A 219 -28.34 -18.49 18.29
C GLN A 219 -29.81 -18.89 18.22
N THR A 220 -30.13 -20.05 17.63
CA THR A 220 -31.53 -20.49 17.47
C THR A 220 -32.02 -21.42 18.59
N GLY A 221 -31.10 -22.15 19.24
CA GLY A 221 -31.43 -23.28 20.11
C GLY A 221 -31.84 -24.55 19.35
N LEU A 222 -31.80 -24.55 18.02
CA LEU A 222 -32.18 -25.68 17.17
C LEU A 222 -30.95 -26.55 16.82
N PRO A 223 -31.12 -27.85 16.51
CA PRO A 223 -30.03 -28.78 16.27
C PRO A 223 -29.37 -28.63 14.87
N MET A 224 -29.07 -27.38 14.47
CA MET A 224 -28.46 -27.04 13.18
C MET A 224 -27.00 -27.50 13.06
N ASN A 225 -26.32 -27.70 14.19
CA ASN A 225 -24.94 -28.19 14.27
C ASN A 225 -24.83 -29.71 14.03
N THR A 226 -25.51 -30.21 13.00
CA THR A 226 -25.36 -31.55 12.45
C THR A 226 -25.31 -31.45 10.93
N THR A 227 -24.50 -32.30 10.29
CA THR A 227 -24.43 -32.36 8.83
C THR A 227 -25.79 -32.65 8.21
N ALA A 228 -26.57 -33.55 8.83
CA ALA A 228 -27.93 -33.87 8.41
C ALA A 228 -28.85 -32.64 8.36
N ASN A 229 -29.03 -31.91 9.46
CA ASN A 229 -29.98 -30.79 9.50
C ASN A 229 -29.51 -29.60 8.67
N SER A 230 -28.21 -29.31 8.66
CA SER A 230 -27.66 -28.27 7.79
C SER A 230 -27.82 -28.61 6.29
N VAL A 231 -27.59 -29.87 5.89
CA VAL A 231 -27.84 -30.33 4.51
C VAL A 231 -29.33 -30.28 4.16
N ARG A 232 -30.25 -30.53 5.11
CA ARG A 232 -31.70 -30.35 4.89
C ARG A 232 -32.07 -28.91 4.52
N VAL A 233 -31.50 -27.89 5.18
CA VAL A 233 -31.71 -26.49 4.76
C VAL A 233 -31.21 -26.27 3.33
N VAL A 234 -29.98 -26.69 3.04
CA VAL A 234 -29.37 -26.51 1.71
C VAL A 234 -30.20 -27.19 0.61
N THR A 235 -30.63 -28.44 0.80
CA THR A 235 -31.42 -29.16 -0.21
C THR A 235 -32.84 -28.61 -0.35
N SER A 236 -33.48 -28.17 0.75
CA SER A 236 -34.77 -27.49 0.68
C SER A 236 -34.69 -26.17 -0.11
N VAL A 237 -33.66 -25.34 0.13
CA VAL A 237 -33.43 -24.12 -0.64
C VAL A 237 -33.18 -24.42 -2.13
N LEU A 238 -32.23 -25.31 -2.45
CA LEU A 238 -31.93 -25.67 -3.84
C LEU A 238 -33.16 -26.19 -4.60
N THR A 239 -33.99 -27.00 -3.92
CA THR A 239 -35.24 -27.54 -4.50
C THR A 239 -36.27 -26.44 -4.70
N ALA A 240 -36.48 -25.55 -3.72
CA ALA A 240 -37.44 -24.46 -3.83
C ALA A 240 -37.06 -23.44 -4.91
N LEU A 241 -35.76 -23.12 -5.06
CA LEU A 241 -35.28 -22.23 -6.12
C LEU A 241 -35.46 -22.86 -7.50
N ARG A 242 -35.10 -24.14 -7.67
CA ARG A 242 -35.31 -24.89 -8.92
C ARG A 242 -36.79 -24.94 -9.30
N ASN A 243 -37.67 -25.29 -8.37
CA ASN A 243 -39.12 -25.38 -8.61
C ASN A 243 -39.75 -24.02 -8.94
N ALA A 244 -39.14 -22.92 -8.46
CA ALA A 244 -39.55 -21.55 -8.78
C ALA A 244 -38.91 -20.99 -10.07
N GLY A 245 -38.09 -21.78 -10.80
CA GLY A 245 -37.36 -21.30 -11.98
C GLY A 245 -36.24 -20.30 -11.69
N LEU A 246 -35.81 -20.17 -10.43
CA LEU A 246 -34.80 -19.21 -9.98
C LEU A 246 -33.38 -19.77 -10.13
N THR A 247 -32.99 -20.10 -11.36
CA THR A 247 -31.71 -20.78 -11.67
C THR A 247 -30.53 -19.83 -11.92
N ASN A 248 -30.76 -18.51 -11.98
CA ASN A 248 -29.74 -17.50 -12.31
C ASN A 248 -28.87 -17.06 -11.13
N VAL A 249 -29.04 -17.65 -9.94
CA VAL A 249 -28.26 -17.38 -8.73
C VAL A 249 -27.37 -18.58 -8.42
N ARG A 250 -26.07 -18.35 -8.16
CA ARG A 250 -25.17 -19.43 -7.69
C ARG A 250 -25.33 -19.61 -6.19
N VAL A 251 -25.59 -20.83 -5.74
CA VAL A 251 -25.91 -21.14 -4.34
C VAL A 251 -24.74 -21.84 -3.66
N GLY A 252 -24.38 -21.39 -2.46
CA GLY A 252 -23.28 -21.96 -1.68
C GLY A 252 -23.66 -22.30 -0.25
N ALA A 253 -22.88 -23.19 0.35
CA ALA A 253 -22.95 -23.53 1.76
C ALA A 253 -21.54 -23.82 2.29
N GLY A 254 -21.33 -23.69 3.59
CA GLY A 254 -19.99 -23.65 4.14
C GLY A 254 -19.91 -23.80 5.65
N VAL A 255 -18.69 -23.63 6.16
CA VAL A 255 -18.36 -23.88 7.56
C VAL A 255 -17.19 -23.00 8.01
N GLY A 256 -17.21 -22.61 9.29
CA GLY A 256 -16.08 -21.95 9.95
C GLY A 256 -14.90 -22.89 10.20
N THR A 257 -13.68 -22.39 10.05
CA THR A 257 -12.44 -23.18 10.26
C THR A 257 -12.28 -23.68 11.70
N TRP A 258 -12.85 -22.98 12.68
CA TRP A 258 -12.85 -23.39 14.10
C TRP A 258 -13.71 -24.63 14.36
N HIS A 259 -14.65 -24.96 13.45
CA HIS A 259 -15.60 -26.05 13.64
C HIS A 259 -14.88 -27.39 13.81
N ARG A 260 -15.31 -28.20 14.78
CA ARG A 260 -14.63 -29.47 15.11
C ARG A 260 -14.74 -30.53 14.02
N GLN A 261 -15.78 -30.47 13.20
CA GLN A 261 -16.09 -31.41 12.11
C GLN A 261 -16.11 -30.70 10.75
N TYR A 262 -15.29 -29.65 10.60
CA TYR A 262 -15.23 -28.79 9.42
C TYR A 262 -15.12 -29.58 8.10
N ASP A 263 -14.35 -30.67 8.07
CA ASP A 263 -14.15 -31.50 6.89
C ASP A 263 -15.38 -32.36 6.55
N ALA A 264 -16.04 -32.92 7.57
CA ALA A 264 -17.30 -33.64 7.42
C ALA A 264 -18.43 -32.73 6.90
N PHE A 265 -18.53 -31.50 7.41
CA PHE A 265 -19.48 -30.50 6.87
C PHE A 265 -19.13 -30.10 5.44
N ALA A 266 -17.87 -29.79 5.14
CA ALA A 266 -17.42 -29.46 3.79
C ALA A 266 -17.73 -30.59 2.78
N ARG A 267 -17.50 -31.86 3.15
CA ARG A 267 -17.85 -33.04 2.33
C ARG A 267 -19.36 -33.18 2.16
N ALA A 268 -20.13 -33.03 3.25
CA ALA A 268 -21.58 -33.15 3.23
C ALA A 268 -22.23 -32.08 2.32
N PHE A 269 -21.78 -30.83 2.40
CA PHE A 269 -22.24 -29.77 1.50
C PHE A 269 -21.76 -29.98 0.06
N ALA A 270 -20.52 -30.42 -0.16
CA ALA A 270 -19.99 -30.69 -1.50
C ALA A 270 -20.71 -31.86 -2.21
N ALA A 271 -21.29 -32.80 -1.46
CA ALA A 271 -22.16 -33.85 -1.99
C ALA A 271 -23.56 -33.36 -2.41
N THR A 272 -23.93 -32.10 -2.12
CA THR A 272 -25.21 -31.50 -2.54
C THR A 272 -25.10 -30.80 -3.91
N GLY A 273 -26.23 -30.23 -4.35
CA GLY A 273 -26.32 -29.45 -5.60
C GLY A 273 -25.77 -28.01 -5.53
N VAL A 274 -25.03 -27.61 -4.49
CA VAL A 274 -24.41 -26.27 -4.42
C VAL A 274 -23.35 -26.04 -5.51
N ASP A 275 -23.16 -24.79 -5.89
CA ASP A 275 -22.16 -24.31 -6.84
C ASP A 275 -20.78 -24.10 -6.23
N PHE A 276 -20.74 -23.74 -4.94
CA PHE A 276 -19.52 -23.43 -4.21
C PHE A 276 -19.58 -23.85 -2.74
N ILE A 277 -18.40 -24.13 -2.18
CA ILE A 277 -18.20 -24.28 -0.75
C ILE A 277 -17.56 -23.01 -0.23
N ASP A 278 -18.17 -22.45 0.81
CA ASP A 278 -17.71 -21.21 1.41
C ASP A 278 -17.01 -21.47 2.76
N ILE A 279 -16.06 -20.62 3.12
CA ILE A 279 -15.15 -20.82 4.25
C ILE A 279 -15.20 -19.56 5.11
N HIS A 280 -15.53 -19.68 6.39
CA HIS A 280 -15.37 -18.58 7.34
C HIS A 280 -14.05 -18.69 8.11
N VAL A 281 -13.27 -17.61 8.14
CA VAL A 281 -12.00 -17.54 8.88
C VAL A 281 -12.03 -16.38 9.88
N TYR A 282 -12.12 -16.72 11.17
CA TYR A 282 -12.13 -15.74 12.26
C TYR A 282 -10.93 -15.89 13.21
N PRO A 283 -10.87 -16.91 14.09
CA PRO A 283 -9.62 -17.25 14.77
C PRO A 283 -8.64 -17.89 13.78
N VAL A 284 -7.38 -17.42 13.79
CA VAL A 284 -6.28 -17.98 12.98
C VAL A 284 -5.38 -18.94 13.77
N ASN A 285 -5.69 -19.12 15.05
CA ASN A 285 -4.93 -19.91 16.01
C ASN A 285 -4.91 -21.40 15.64
N ARG A 286 -3.99 -22.16 16.24
CA ARG A 286 -3.87 -23.62 16.06
C ARG A 286 -3.68 -23.99 14.58
N ASP A 287 -4.45 -24.95 14.08
CA ASP A 287 -4.45 -25.45 12.70
C ASP A 287 -5.52 -24.78 11.82
N TYR A 288 -6.24 -23.75 12.30
CA TYR A 288 -7.44 -23.25 11.64
C TYR A 288 -7.19 -22.66 10.23
N LEU A 289 -6.03 -22.06 9.97
CA LEU A 289 -5.66 -21.64 8.60
C LEU A 289 -5.39 -22.85 7.68
N ASP A 290 -4.76 -23.91 8.18
CA ASP A 290 -4.51 -25.14 7.42
C ASP A 290 -5.82 -25.91 7.11
N ARG A 291 -6.86 -25.73 7.94
CA ARG A 291 -8.22 -26.21 7.67
C ARG A 291 -8.86 -25.52 6.48
N ALA A 292 -8.64 -24.22 6.27
CA ALA A 292 -9.15 -23.52 5.09
C ALA A 292 -8.62 -24.15 3.79
N VAL A 293 -7.33 -24.52 3.77
CA VAL A 293 -6.71 -25.27 2.66
C VAL A 293 -7.39 -26.62 2.46
N THR A 294 -7.71 -27.31 3.56
CA THR A 294 -8.35 -28.63 3.52
C THR A 294 -9.80 -28.55 3.02
N ILE A 295 -10.56 -27.54 3.41
CA ILE A 295 -11.91 -27.28 2.89
C ILE A 295 -11.85 -26.93 1.40
N SER A 296 -10.92 -26.07 0.98
CA SER A 296 -10.66 -25.77 -0.44
C SER A 296 -10.37 -27.04 -1.25
N ARG A 297 -9.51 -27.92 -0.74
CA ARG A 297 -9.19 -29.22 -1.38
C ARG A 297 -10.41 -30.13 -1.50
N ILE A 298 -11.24 -30.22 -0.46
CA ILE A 298 -12.48 -31.02 -0.45
C ILE A 298 -13.45 -30.50 -1.52
N ALA A 299 -13.67 -29.18 -1.57
CA ALA A 299 -14.54 -28.55 -2.55
C ALA A 299 -14.08 -28.82 -3.99
N LYS A 300 -12.81 -28.55 -4.29
CA LYS A 300 -12.20 -28.80 -5.61
C LYS A 300 -12.25 -30.27 -6.02
N GLY A 301 -11.98 -31.18 -5.08
CA GLY A 301 -12.06 -32.62 -5.31
C GLY A 301 -13.48 -33.11 -5.66
N ALA A 302 -14.51 -32.38 -5.25
CA ALA A 302 -15.90 -32.60 -5.62
C ALA A 302 -16.37 -31.73 -6.82
N GLY A 303 -15.46 -31.09 -7.54
CA GLY A 303 -15.77 -30.20 -8.67
C GLY A 303 -16.47 -28.89 -8.29
N LYS A 304 -16.49 -28.53 -7.00
CA LYS A 304 -17.12 -27.30 -6.51
C LYS A 304 -16.12 -26.14 -6.54
N SER A 305 -16.65 -24.93 -6.75
CA SER A 305 -15.84 -23.72 -6.55
C SER A 305 -15.63 -23.45 -5.04
N VAL A 306 -14.68 -22.58 -4.69
CA VAL A 306 -14.44 -22.14 -3.31
C VAL A 306 -14.79 -20.66 -3.19
N ALA A 307 -15.32 -20.22 -2.06
CA ALA A 307 -15.55 -18.81 -1.77
C ALA A 307 -15.37 -18.50 -0.26
N MET A 308 -15.49 -17.22 0.10
CA MET A 308 -15.36 -16.74 1.47
C MET A 308 -16.23 -15.50 1.68
N THR A 309 -17.44 -15.69 2.21
CA THR A 309 -18.41 -14.61 2.51
C THR A 309 -18.09 -13.83 3.79
N GLU A 310 -17.28 -14.40 4.68
CA GLU A 310 -16.78 -13.73 5.89
C GLU A 310 -15.33 -14.12 6.22
N ALA A 311 -14.54 -13.12 6.56
CA ALA A 311 -13.31 -13.31 7.32
C ALA A 311 -12.94 -12.05 8.12
N TRP A 312 -12.37 -12.23 9.31
CA TRP A 312 -11.64 -11.17 10.02
C TRP A 312 -10.70 -11.74 11.07
N LEU A 313 -9.58 -11.08 11.36
CA LEU A 313 -8.69 -11.53 12.44
C LEU A 313 -9.31 -11.27 13.82
N TYR A 314 -9.85 -12.29 14.48
CA TYR A 314 -10.25 -12.17 15.89
C TYR A 314 -9.02 -11.94 16.80
N LYS A 315 -9.06 -10.91 17.65
CA LYS A 315 -7.96 -10.59 18.57
C LYS A 315 -7.96 -11.43 19.85
N ALA A 316 -7.97 -12.76 19.70
CA ALA A 316 -8.00 -13.70 20.81
C ALA A 316 -6.81 -14.68 20.77
N GLY A 317 -6.15 -14.90 21.90
CA GLY A 317 -5.11 -15.92 22.03
C GLY A 317 -5.67 -17.33 22.19
N SER A 318 -4.88 -18.36 21.92
CA SER A 318 -5.30 -19.78 22.03
C SER A 318 -5.82 -20.13 23.42
N ALA A 319 -5.26 -19.51 24.47
CA ALA A 319 -5.70 -19.70 25.86
C ALA A 319 -7.09 -19.08 26.11
N GLU A 320 -7.41 -17.93 25.51
CA GLU A 320 -8.72 -17.28 25.65
C GLU A 320 -9.81 -18.06 24.91
N LEU A 321 -9.53 -18.49 23.67
CA LEU A 321 -10.42 -19.36 22.91
C LEU A 321 -10.73 -20.70 23.60
N THR A 322 -9.86 -21.14 24.51
CA THR A 322 -10.08 -22.37 25.32
C THR A 322 -10.94 -22.11 26.55
N ARG A 323 -10.83 -20.92 27.16
CA ARG A 323 -11.61 -20.52 28.35
C ARG A 323 -13.03 -20.07 28.00
N GLY A 324 -13.27 -19.74 26.73
CA GLY A 324 -14.52 -19.12 26.27
C GLY A 324 -14.41 -17.60 26.32
N PHE A 325 -15.01 -16.95 25.33
CA PHE A 325 -14.95 -15.52 25.13
C PHE A 325 -16.24 -15.09 24.43
N THR A 326 -16.83 -13.95 24.79
CA THR A 326 -18.06 -13.51 24.10
C THR A 326 -17.72 -12.83 22.78
N ALA A 327 -18.66 -12.87 21.82
CA ALA A 327 -18.56 -12.06 20.60
C ALA A 327 -18.41 -10.56 20.91
N GLU A 328 -19.03 -10.09 22.02
CA GLU A 328 -18.95 -8.70 22.48
C GLU A 328 -17.54 -8.33 22.91
N ASP A 329 -16.86 -9.19 23.67
CA ASP A 329 -15.48 -8.96 24.08
C ASP A 329 -14.51 -8.97 22.88
N ILE A 330 -14.71 -9.86 21.88
CA ILE A 330 -13.89 -9.86 20.64
C ILE A 330 -14.16 -8.57 19.85
N PHE A 331 -15.42 -8.24 19.54
CA PHE A 331 -15.74 -7.12 18.65
C PHE A 331 -15.35 -5.76 19.26
N GLY A 332 -15.42 -5.61 20.59
CA GLY A 332 -14.93 -4.42 21.29
C GLY A 332 -13.40 -4.34 21.33
N ARG A 333 -12.70 -5.48 21.37
CA ARG A 333 -11.22 -5.54 21.33
C ARG A 333 -10.67 -5.33 19.92
N ASP A 334 -11.34 -5.86 18.89
CA ASP A 334 -11.00 -5.69 17.47
C ASP A 334 -10.99 -4.20 17.07
N ALA A 335 -11.67 -3.33 17.82
CA ALA A 335 -11.80 -1.91 17.53
C ALA A 335 -10.53 -1.06 17.76
N LEU A 336 -9.50 -1.60 18.40
CA LEU A 336 -8.38 -0.80 18.92
C LEU A 336 -7.27 -0.59 17.88
N SER A 337 -6.79 0.65 17.73
CA SER A 337 -5.91 1.05 16.60
C SER A 337 -4.56 0.36 16.52
N PHE A 338 -3.96 -0.05 17.64
CA PHE A 338 -2.67 -0.77 17.62
C PHE A 338 -2.75 -2.16 16.96
N TRP A 339 -3.95 -2.66 16.65
CA TRP A 339 -4.16 -3.88 15.88
C TRP A 339 -4.03 -3.70 14.35
N GLU A 340 -4.05 -2.47 13.86
CA GLU A 340 -4.04 -2.12 12.43
C GLU A 340 -2.97 -2.89 11.62
N PRO A 341 -1.71 -3.07 12.08
CA PRO A 341 -0.72 -3.83 11.32
C PRO A 341 -1.05 -5.33 11.19
N LEU A 342 -1.69 -5.96 12.19
CA LEU A 342 -2.09 -7.36 12.10
C LEU A 342 -3.32 -7.58 11.23
N ASP A 343 -4.31 -6.68 11.27
CA ASP A 343 -5.47 -6.76 10.36
C ASP A 343 -5.02 -6.69 8.90
N ARG A 344 -4.04 -5.84 8.63
CA ARG A 344 -3.40 -5.75 7.32
C ARG A 344 -2.66 -7.02 6.94
N LYS A 345 -1.85 -7.58 7.84
CA LYS A 345 -1.15 -8.84 7.57
C LYS A 345 -2.15 -9.98 7.32
N PHE A 346 -3.25 -10.02 8.05
CA PHE A 346 -4.35 -10.96 7.81
C PHE A 346 -4.94 -10.79 6.41
N LEU A 347 -5.23 -9.56 5.97
CA LEU A 347 -5.78 -9.30 4.63
C LEU A 347 -4.78 -9.63 3.52
N GLU A 348 -3.48 -9.34 3.69
CA GLU A 348 -2.41 -9.77 2.76
C GLU A 348 -2.44 -11.30 2.57
N VAL A 349 -2.51 -12.05 3.68
CA VAL A 349 -2.49 -13.51 3.70
C VAL A 349 -3.79 -14.11 3.15
N MET A 350 -4.95 -13.53 3.45
CA MET A 350 -6.24 -13.98 2.92
C MET A 350 -6.43 -13.66 1.44
N VAL A 351 -5.91 -12.53 0.93
CA VAL A 351 -5.89 -12.27 -0.52
C VAL A 351 -4.92 -13.19 -1.25
N ALA A 352 -3.74 -13.46 -0.68
CA ALA A 352 -2.81 -14.47 -1.22
C ALA A 352 -3.49 -15.86 -1.27
N PHE A 353 -4.16 -16.26 -0.20
CA PHE A 353 -4.95 -17.50 -0.14
C PHE A 353 -6.05 -17.51 -1.21
N ALA A 354 -6.79 -16.41 -1.38
CA ALA A 354 -7.85 -16.32 -2.37
C ALA A 354 -7.34 -16.53 -3.81
N HIS A 355 -6.18 -15.98 -4.16
CA HIS A 355 -5.55 -16.21 -5.47
C HIS A 355 -4.99 -17.63 -5.61
N ALA A 356 -4.17 -18.09 -4.65
CA ALA A 356 -3.56 -19.42 -4.65
C ALA A 356 -4.60 -20.54 -4.71
N GLU A 357 -5.68 -20.41 -3.93
CA GLU A 357 -6.77 -21.35 -3.90
C GLU A 357 -7.87 -21.08 -4.94
N ARG A 358 -7.72 -20.03 -5.78
CA ARG A 358 -8.62 -19.71 -6.91
C ARG A 358 -10.08 -19.54 -6.49
N LEU A 359 -10.32 -18.76 -5.43
CA LEU A 359 -11.66 -18.46 -4.93
C LEU A 359 -12.51 -17.69 -5.96
N LEU A 360 -13.83 -17.88 -5.92
CA LEU A 360 -14.80 -17.07 -6.66
C LEU A 360 -14.79 -15.62 -6.15
N PHE A 361 -14.82 -15.48 -4.84
CA PHE A 361 -14.83 -14.19 -4.17
C PHE A 361 -14.22 -14.27 -2.76
N PHE A 362 -13.77 -13.13 -2.25
CA PHE A 362 -13.30 -12.94 -0.88
C PHE A 362 -13.93 -11.68 -0.27
N SER A 363 -14.56 -11.82 0.91
CA SER A 363 -15.33 -10.79 1.58
C SER A 363 -14.90 -10.62 3.07
N PRO A 364 -14.03 -9.66 3.39
CA PRO A 364 -13.75 -9.28 4.79
C PRO A 364 -14.99 -8.70 5.49
N TYR A 365 -15.15 -9.02 6.78
CA TYR A 365 -16.36 -8.70 7.54
C TYR A 365 -16.34 -7.30 8.19
N TRP A 366 -15.29 -6.92 8.92
CA TRP A 366 -15.26 -5.63 9.62
C TRP A 366 -14.77 -4.47 8.74
N THR A 367 -15.48 -4.21 7.65
CA THR A 367 -15.21 -3.10 6.70
C THR A 367 -15.19 -1.72 7.37
N LYS A 368 -15.82 -1.54 8.54
CA LYS A 368 -15.71 -0.32 9.36
C LYS A 368 -14.26 0.05 9.70
N TYR A 369 -13.38 -0.94 9.87
CA TYR A 369 -11.96 -0.76 10.14
C TYR A 369 -11.14 -0.37 8.91
N PHE A 370 -11.77 -0.27 7.73
CA PHE A 370 -11.18 0.39 6.56
C PHE A 370 -11.23 1.92 6.66
N HIS A 371 -11.93 2.47 7.66
CA HIS A 371 -12.20 3.91 7.80
C HIS A 371 -11.77 4.49 9.15
N ALA A 372 -11.98 3.78 10.26
CA ALA A 372 -11.46 4.20 11.57
C ALA A 372 -11.24 3.01 12.52
N TYR A 373 -10.26 3.18 13.40
CA TYR A 373 -10.13 2.45 14.66
C TYR A 373 -10.37 3.42 15.83
N VAL A 374 -10.53 2.88 17.03
CA VAL A 374 -10.59 3.62 18.30
C VAL A 374 -9.20 3.63 18.93
N GLU A 375 -8.74 4.80 19.39
CA GLU A 375 -7.45 4.90 20.08
C GLU A 375 -7.48 4.23 21.45
N TYR A 376 -6.38 3.60 21.85
CA TYR A 376 -6.35 2.78 23.07
C TYR A 376 -6.51 3.58 24.37
N ASP A 377 -6.11 4.85 24.39
CA ASP A 377 -6.36 5.77 25.52
C ASP A 377 -7.84 6.16 25.61
N GLN A 378 -8.49 6.45 24.48
CA GLN A 378 -9.93 6.71 24.40
C GLN A 378 -10.77 5.49 24.81
N ALA A 379 -10.22 4.29 24.70
CA ALA A 379 -10.87 3.04 25.04
C ALA A 379 -10.89 2.71 26.56
N GLN A 380 -10.16 3.44 27.40
CA GLN A 380 -10.06 3.11 28.82
C GLN A 380 -11.38 3.33 29.57
N GLY A 381 -11.80 2.35 30.35
CA GLY A 381 -13.04 2.40 31.14
C GLY A 381 -14.34 2.14 30.36
N LEU A 382 -14.27 2.00 29.03
CA LEU A 382 -15.43 1.66 28.20
C LEU A 382 -15.71 0.15 28.21
N SER A 383 -16.98 -0.23 28.23
CA SER A 383 -17.40 -1.63 27.99
C SER A 383 -17.19 -2.01 26.52
N PRO A 384 -17.10 -3.31 26.18
CA PRO A 384 -16.91 -3.71 24.79
C PRO A 384 -18.04 -3.23 23.86
N ARG A 385 -19.30 -3.21 24.33
CA ARG A 385 -20.42 -2.56 23.60
C ARG A 385 -20.22 -1.06 23.37
N GLN A 386 -19.72 -0.32 24.35
CA GLN A 386 -19.41 1.11 24.18
C GLN A 386 -18.28 1.31 23.16
N LEU A 387 -17.27 0.43 23.16
CA LEU A 387 -16.20 0.44 22.15
C LEU A 387 -16.71 0.14 20.74
N VAL A 388 -17.60 -0.84 20.57
CA VAL A 388 -18.22 -1.11 19.25
C VAL A 388 -19.05 0.09 18.79
N ALA A 389 -19.84 0.71 19.66
CA ALA A 389 -20.63 1.90 19.31
C ALA A 389 -19.75 3.11 18.93
N LEU A 390 -18.65 3.34 19.66
CA LEU A 390 -17.67 4.38 19.35
C LEU A 390 -16.95 4.11 18.03
N SER A 391 -16.54 2.86 17.78
CA SER A 391 -15.94 2.42 16.52
C SER A 391 -16.87 2.63 15.32
N THR A 392 -18.14 2.24 15.43
CA THR A 392 -19.13 2.44 14.36
C THR A 392 -19.34 3.94 14.07
N ARG A 393 -19.35 4.80 15.09
CA ARG A 393 -19.45 6.25 14.91
C ARG A 393 -18.21 6.82 14.22
N ALA A 394 -17.02 6.53 14.74
CA ALA A 394 -15.76 7.02 14.17
C ALA A 394 -15.59 6.57 12.71
N SER A 395 -15.99 5.34 12.39
CA SER A 395 -16.02 4.81 11.02
C SER A 395 -17.01 5.57 10.13
N GLY A 396 -18.23 5.86 10.62
CA GLY A 396 -19.21 6.69 9.92
C GLY A 396 -18.72 8.11 9.62
N GLU A 397 -18.11 8.77 10.60
CA GLU A 397 -17.51 10.10 10.45
C GLU A 397 -16.30 10.10 9.50
N ALA A 398 -15.50 9.03 9.50
CA ALA A 398 -14.39 8.86 8.56
C ALA A 398 -14.89 8.57 7.13
N MET A 399 -15.88 7.70 6.94
CA MET A 399 -16.54 7.44 5.66
C MET A 399 -17.12 8.71 5.05
N ALA A 400 -17.89 9.49 5.82
CA ALA A 400 -18.48 10.74 5.37
C ALA A 400 -17.42 11.82 4.98
N ALA A 401 -16.22 11.72 5.55
CA ALA A 401 -15.08 12.57 5.21
C ALA A 401 -14.16 11.99 4.11
N GLY A 402 -14.52 10.86 3.49
CA GLY A 402 -13.70 10.19 2.46
C GLY A 402 -12.36 9.65 2.97
N ARG A 403 -12.22 9.40 4.29
CA ARG A 403 -10.98 8.94 4.92
C ARG A 403 -10.93 7.42 5.01
N PHE A 404 -9.72 6.88 4.86
CA PHE A 404 -9.42 5.46 5.00
C PHE A 404 -8.28 5.23 6.01
N THR A 405 -8.33 4.11 6.70
CA THR A 405 -7.25 3.59 7.55
C THR A 405 -6.18 2.92 6.70
N GLN A 406 -4.99 2.73 7.27
CA GLN A 406 -3.94 1.96 6.63
C GLN A 406 -4.43 0.50 6.36
N THR A 407 -5.37 -0.05 7.14
CA THR A 407 -6.07 -1.32 6.81
C THR A 407 -6.91 -1.27 5.54
N GLY A 408 -7.79 -0.27 5.38
CA GLY A 408 -8.62 -0.14 4.19
C GLY A 408 -7.78 0.06 2.94
N LEU A 409 -6.72 0.84 3.09
CA LEU A 409 -5.73 1.06 2.05
C LEU A 409 -5.04 -0.27 1.70
N ALA A 410 -4.51 -1.05 2.64
CA ALA A 410 -3.87 -2.36 2.36
C ALA A 410 -4.73 -3.23 1.44
N TYR A 411 -6.02 -3.34 1.78
CA TYR A 411 -6.97 -4.13 1.01
C TYR A 411 -7.07 -3.62 -0.44
N LYS A 412 -7.18 -2.31 -0.64
CA LYS A 412 -7.23 -1.69 -1.97
C LYS A 412 -6.01 -2.02 -2.84
N ALA A 413 -4.77 -1.92 -2.35
CA ALA A 413 -3.59 -2.33 -3.14
C ALA A 413 -3.63 -3.82 -3.51
N LEU A 414 -3.99 -4.67 -2.54
CA LEU A 414 -4.04 -6.12 -2.74
C LEU A 414 -5.02 -6.50 -3.84
N ILE A 415 -6.23 -5.92 -3.84
CA ILE A 415 -7.32 -6.32 -4.74
C ILE A 415 -7.29 -5.62 -6.11
N THR A 416 -6.76 -4.39 -6.19
CA THR A 416 -6.61 -3.68 -7.48
C THR A 416 -5.36 -4.14 -8.25
N ALA A 417 -4.41 -4.80 -7.60
CA ALA A 417 -3.23 -5.36 -8.26
C ALA A 417 -3.54 -6.66 -9.03
N GLY A 418 -4.27 -6.59 -10.15
CA GLY A 418 -4.48 -7.73 -11.05
C GLY A 418 -5.82 -7.74 -11.78
N VAL A 419 -6.76 -6.88 -11.37
CA VAL A 419 -8.01 -6.63 -12.08
C VAL A 419 -7.81 -5.36 -12.92
N PRO A 420 -7.88 -5.40 -14.26
CA PRO A 420 -7.86 -4.18 -15.05
C PRO A 420 -9.22 -3.49 -14.95
N ARG A 421 -9.24 -2.28 -14.36
CA ARG A 421 -10.10 -1.12 -14.70
C ARG A 421 -9.75 0.08 -13.78
N PRO A 422 -10.16 1.34 -14.11
CA PRO A 422 -9.36 2.54 -13.84
C PRO A 422 -8.85 2.75 -12.40
N PRO A 423 -7.70 3.45 -12.26
CA PRO A 423 -6.84 3.40 -11.07
C PRO A 423 -7.36 4.20 -9.87
N SER A 424 -6.86 3.99 -8.65
CA SER A 424 -6.16 2.85 -8.05
C SER A 424 -5.96 3.12 -6.56
N SER A 425 -5.34 2.15 -5.86
CA SER A 425 -4.32 2.33 -4.81
C SER A 425 -4.63 2.98 -3.46
N GLN A 426 -3.81 2.53 -2.52
CA GLN A 426 -3.79 2.63 -1.07
C GLN A 426 -2.97 1.37 -0.63
N PRO A 427 -1.83 1.41 0.09
CA PRO A 427 -1.20 0.23 0.75
C PRO A 427 -0.70 0.55 2.18
N PRO A 428 -0.22 -0.41 3.02
CA PRO A 428 0.96 -0.17 3.93
C PRO A 428 1.70 -1.40 4.58
N SER A 429 2.65 -1.13 5.54
CA SER A 429 3.81 -1.93 6.06
C SER A 429 3.84 -2.46 7.53
N GLY A 430 4.60 -3.49 8.02
CA GLY A 430 5.68 -4.43 7.56
C GLY A 430 6.05 -5.44 8.68
N SER A 431 7.20 -6.15 8.79
CA SER A 431 8.42 -6.46 7.98
C SER A 431 9.47 -7.21 8.84
N SER A 432 10.38 -8.05 8.31
CA SER A 432 11.49 -8.69 9.07
C SER A 432 12.83 -8.76 8.28
N PRO A 433 14.01 -8.92 8.93
CA PRO A 433 15.33 -8.66 8.33
C PRO A 433 15.94 -9.83 7.52
N PRO A 434 16.98 -9.59 6.70
CA PRO A 434 17.52 -10.56 5.74
C PRO A 434 18.79 -11.30 6.21
N SER A 435 19.03 -12.48 5.61
CA SER A 435 20.17 -13.37 5.87
C SER A 435 21.44 -13.01 5.07
N SER A 436 22.61 -13.30 5.63
CA SER A 436 23.93 -12.98 5.05
C SER A 436 24.48 -13.98 4.02
N GLU A 437 23.85 -15.14 3.82
CA GLU A 437 24.29 -16.14 2.85
C GLU A 437 23.46 -16.09 1.54
N PRO A 438 24.09 -16.25 0.36
CA PRO A 438 23.37 -16.38 -0.90
C PRO A 438 22.63 -17.73 -0.96
N PRO A 439 21.34 -17.78 -1.30
CA PRO A 439 20.60 -19.04 -1.40
C PRO A 439 21.19 -19.94 -2.50
N SER A 440 21.18 -21.25 -2.27
CA SER A 440 21.70 -22.25 -3.22
C SER A 440 21.03 -22.13 -4.59
N GLY A 441 21.80 -21.75 -5.62
CA GLY A 441 21.28 -21.41 -6.95
C GLY A 441 21.34 -19.92 -7.30
N SER A 442 21.82 -19.06 -6.40
CA SER A 442 22.06 -17.63 -6.60
C SER A 442 23.14 -17.34 -7.65
N ASN A 443 22.80 -17.49 -8.93
CA ASN A 443 23.53 -16.81 -10.00
C ASN A 443 23.39 -15.29 -9.82
N SER A 444 24.52 -14.60 -9.62
CA SER A 444 24.57 -13.14 -9.73
C SER A 444 23.98 -12.73 -11.08
N ARG A 445 22.90 -11.94 -11.09
CA ARG A 445 22.17 -11.54 -12.31
C ARG A 445 23.17 -11.08 -13.37
N ALA A 446 23.28 -11.85 -14.45
CA ALA A 446 24.23 -11.58 -15.51
C ALA A 446 23.88 -10.24 -16.17
N TYR A 447 24.89 -9.40 -16.38
CA TYR A 447 24.75 -8.13 -17.06
C TYR A 447 25.47 -8.18 -18.40
N ARG A 448 24.96 -7.41 -19.38
CA ARG A 448 25.63 -7.19 -20.67
C ARG A 448 26.24 -5.80 -20.68
N VAL A 449 27.56 -5.71 -20.85
CA VAL A 449 28.24 -4.42 -21.05
C VAL A 449 27.77 -3.81 -22.38
N LEU A 450 27.34 -2.55 -22.34
CA LEU A 450 27.08 -1.73 -23.51
C LEU A 450 28.31 -0.88 -23.85
N VAL A 451 28.89 -0.21 -22.85
CA VAL A 451 30.00 0.74 -23.04
C VAL A 451 30.98 0.66 -21.88
N GLU A 452 32.26 0.46 -22.18
CA GLU A 452 33.35 0.61 -21.22
C GLU A 452 33.74 2.08 -21.02
N ASN A 453 34.15 2.43 -19.80
CA ASN A 453 34.45 3.81 -19.35
C ASN A 453 33.23 4.75 -19.40
N GLY A 454 32.04 4.24 -19.09
CA GLY A 454 30.80 5.00 -19.00
C GLY A 454 30.30 5.16 -17.56
N GLY A 455 29.72 6.32 -17.26
CA GLY A 455 29.27 6.75 -15.94
C GLY A 455 27.74 6.70 -15.78
N ARG A 456 27.15 7.79 -15.28
CA ARG A 456 25.71 7.92 -14.96
C ARG A 456 24.84 7.80 -16.20
N VAL A 457 23.58 7.39 -16.02
CA VAL A 457 22.69 6.90 -17.07
C VAL A 457 21.26 7.46 -16.95
N ALA A 458 20.57 7.59 -18.08
CA ALA A 458 19.13 7.84 -18.15
C ALA A 458 18.53 7.19 -19.40
N TRP A 459 17.30 6.67 -19.32
CA TRP A 459 16.65 5.95 -20.43
C TRP A 459 15.36 6.66 -20.86
N SER A 460 15.35 7.19 -22.09
CA SER A 460 14.13 7.76 -22.68
C SER A 460 13.15 6.64 -23.03
N HIS A 461 12.00 6.60 -22.36
CA HIS A 461 10.96 5.61 -22.65
C HIS A 461 10.25 5.85 -23.99
N THR A 462 10.18 7.10 -24.42
CA THR A 462 9.53 7.52 -25.67
C THR A 462 10.38 7.33 -26.92
N ARG A 463 11.72 7.38 -26.79
CA ARG A 463 12.66 7.17 -27.90
C ARG A 463 13.42 5.85 -27.86
N ASP A 464 13.22 5.05 -26.81
CA ASP A 464 14.02 3.88 -26.45
C ASP A 464 15.53 4.13 -26.60
N LEU A 465 16.00 5.20 -25.95
CA LEU A 465 17.34 5.74 -26.13
C LEU A 465 17.99 6.01 -24.77
N ILE A 466 19.16 5.42 -24.54
CA ILE A 466 19.95 5.60 -23.33
C ILE A 466 20.85 6.81 -23.52
N ALA A 467 20.80 7.77 -22.60
CA ALA A 467 21.82 8.78 -22.41
C ALA A 467 22.78 8.35 -21.30
N PHE A 468 24.07 8.64 -21.45
CA PHE A 468 25.06 8.38 -20.41
C PHE A 468 26.21 9.38 -20.50
N ASP A 469 26.94 9.58 -19.41
CA ASP A 469 28.18 10.38 -19.45
C ASP A 469 29.44 9.51 -19.58
N ARG A 470 30.46 10.05 -20.27
CA ARG A 470 31.76 9.41 -20.46
C ARG A 470 32.82 10.48 -20.70
N ILE A 471 34.06 10.22 -20.28
CA ILE A 471 35.21 11.08 -20.58
C ILE A 471 35.41 11.13 -22.11
N GLY A 472 35.20 12.31 -22.70
CA GLY A 472 35.45 12.58 -24.11
C GLY A 472 36.94 12.78 -24.42
N SER A 473 37.27 12.97 -25.70
CA SER A 473 38.64 13.16 -26.18
C SER A 473 39.39 14.35 -25.54
N ALA A 474 38.65 15.35 -25.04
CA ALA A 474 39.21 16.51 -24.32
C ALA A 474 39.56 16.22 -22.83
N GLY A 475 39.39 14.98 -22.34
CA GLY A 475 39.65 14.63 -20.94
C GLY A 475 38.58 15.08 -19.95
N SER A 476 37.43 15.56 -20.44
CA SER A 476 36.25 15.92 -19.65
C SER A 476 35.06 15.02 -19.97
N TYR A 477 34.24 14.69 -18.96
CA TYR A 477 32.91 14.13 -19.18
C TYR A 477 32.09 14.92 -20.22
N GLU A 478 31.44 14.16 -21.10
CA GLU A 478 30.51 14.55 -22.16
C GLU A 478 29.27 13.64 -22.09
N ILE A 479 28.10 14.12 -22.52
CA ILE A 479 26.90 13.29 -22.71
C ILE A 479 26.99 12.58 -24.06
N PHE A 480 26.76 11.27 -24.03
CA PHE A 480 26.52 10.42 -25.20
C PHE A 480 25.10 9.86 -25.15
N THR A 481 24.58 9.42 -26.29
CA THR A 481 23.45 8.48 -26.34
C THR A 481 23.82 7.22 -27.09
N ILE A 482 23.13 6.11 -26.79
CA ILE A 482 23.26 4.79 -27.42
C ILE A 482 21.89 4.10 -27.41
N ARG A 483 21.62 3.22 -28.38
CA ARG A 483 20.43 2.35 -28.35
C ARG A 483 20.65 1.17 -27.40
N PRO A 484 19.60 0.57 -26.82
CA PRO A 484 19.73 -0.58 -25.92
C PRO A 484 20.42 -1.79 -26.55
N ASP A 485 20.36 -1.98 -27.86
CA ASP A 485 21.10 -3.05 -28.55
C ASP A 485 22.63 -2.83 -28.54
N GLY A 486 23.10 -1.59 -28.35
CA GLY A 486 24.50 -1.17 -28.39
C GLY A 486 24.88 -0.37 -29.65
N THR A 487 23.94 -0.11 -30.55
CA THR A 487 24.16 0.64 -31.79
C THR A 487 23.95 2.16 -31.60
N ASP A 488 24.24 2.94 -32.64
CA ASP A 488 23.92 4.39 -32.71
C ASP A 488 24.54 5.22 -31.56
N THR A 489 25.78 4.88 -31.17
CA THR A 489 26.53 5.66 -30.15
C THR A 489 26.95 7.01 -30.73
N ARG A 490 26.45 8.10 -30.15
CA ARG A 490 26.76 9.48 -30.57
C ARG A 490 27.04 10.39 -29.39
N CYS A 491 27.94 11.36 -29.54
CA CYS A 491 28.14 12.42 -28.54
C CYS A 491 27.14 13.55 -28.76
N VAL A 492 26.41 13.95 -27.73
CA VAL A 492 25.38 15.00 -27.79
C VAL A 492 25.96 16.38 -27.45
N THR A 493 26.96 16.44 -26.56
CA THR A 493 27.50 17.72 -26.05
C THR A 493 28.84 18.15 -26.66
N CYS A 494 29.52 17.29 -27.42
CA CYS A 494 30.86 17.57 -27.97
C CYS A 494 30.91 18.79 -28.91
N GLY A 495 29.79 19.10 -29.59
CA GLY A 495 29.68 20.25 -30.51
C GLY A 495 28.93 21.46 -29.95
N GLN A 496 28.37 21.38 -28.74
CA GLN A 496 27.47 22.40 -28.22
C GLN A 496 28.22 23.58 -27.58
N HIS A 497 28.40 24.65 -28.36
CA HIS A 497 29.18 25.84 -27.97
C HIS A 497 28.55 26.71 -26.86
N ALA A 498 27.24 26.60 -26.60
CA ALA A 498 26.59 27.30 -25.50
C ALA A 498 26.92 26.69 -24.13
N LEU A 499 27.31 25.41 -24.07
CA LEU A 499 27.72 24.75 -22.83
C LEU A 499 29.18 25.09 -22.48
N PRO A 500 29.53 25.15 -21.18
CA PRO A 500 30.92 25.26 -20.75
C PRO A 500 31.79 24.13 -21.29
N ARG A 501 33.01 24.45 -21.75
CA ARG A 501 34.04 23.49 -22.18
C ARG A 501 34.71 22.79 -20.98
N SER A 502 33.91 22.11 -20.17
CA SER A 502 34.34 21.37 -18.98
C SER A 502 33.49 20.11 -18.81
N HIS A 503 33.38 19.56 -17.60
CA HIS A 503 32.55 18.39 -17.34
C HIS A 503 31.06 18.66 -17.63
N ARG A 504 30.45 17.79 -18.44
CA ARG A 504 29.00 17.71 -18.69
C ARG A 504 28.58 16.26 -18.43
N GLY A 505 27.58 16.05 -17.59
CA GLY A 505 27.22 14.70 -17.16
C GLY A 505 25.90 14.62 -16.40
N ASN A 506 25.64 13.44 -15.82
CA ASN A 506 24.43 13.15 -15.04
C ASN A 506 23.15 13.54 -15.80
N PRO A 507 22.90 12.91 -16.97
CA PRO A 507 21.75 13.22 -17.80
C PRO A 507 20.44 12.82 -17.11
N ALA A 508 19.35 13.50 -17.46
CA ALA A 508 17.99 13.04 -17.19
C ALA A 508 17.05 13.44 -18.32
N TRP A 509 16.30 12.48 -18.86
CA TRP A 509 15.35 12.74 -19.93
C TRP A 509 14.11 13.47 -19.42
N HIS A 510 13.65 14.45 -20.19
CA HIS A 510 12.25 14.88 -20.13
C HIS A 510 11.37 13.77 -20.74
N PRO A 511 10.19 13.44 -20.19
CA PRO A 511 9.37 12.31 -20.66
C PRO A 511 8.97 12.37 -22.14
N SER A 512 8.88 13.56 -22.74
CA SER A 512 8.65 13.68 -24.20
C SER A 512 9.78 13.12 -25.07
N GLY A 513 10.96 12.87 -24.51
CA GLY A 513 12.16 12.47 -25.25
C GLY A 513 12.83 13.60 -26.04
N GLU A 514 12.25 14.81 -26.07
CA GLU A 514 12.77 15.95 -26.84
C GLU A 514 13.87 16.74 -26.13
N TYR A 515 14.01 16.58 -24.81
CA TYR A 515 14.97 17.34 -23.99
C TYR A 515 15.67 16.46 -22.95
N LEU A 516 16.89 16.87 -22.62
CA LEU A 516 17.72 16.37 -21.53
C LEU A 516 17.99 17.50 -20.54
N ALA A 517 17.85 17.22 -19.24
CA ALA A 517 18.56 17.96 -18.21
C ALA A 517 19.97 17.36 -18.01
N LEU A 518 20.93 18.19 -17.63
CA LEU A 518 22.31 17.77 -17.34
C LEU A 518 22.99 18.71 -16.34
N GLN A 519 23.98 18.18 -15.61
CA GLN A 519 24.97 18.99 -14.91
C GLN A 519 26.02 19.51 -15.90
N ALA A 520 26.36 20.80 -15.86
CA ALA A 520 27.53 21.33 -16.54
C ALA A 520 28.41 22.15 -15.57
N HIS A 521 29.68 21.77 -15.47
CA HIS A 521 30.65 22.44 -14.60
C HIS A 521 30.96 23.84 -15.12
N ASN A 522 30.83 24.83 -14.25
CA ASN A 522 31.11 26.23 -14.51
C ASN A 522 32.54 26.58 -14.06
N PRO A 523 33.53 26.61 -14.98
CA PRO A 523 34.94 26.79 -14.62
C PRO A 523 35.27 28.18 -14.08
N ALA A 524 34.36 29.17 -14.18
CA ALA A 524 34.57 30.51 -13.65
C ALA A 524 34.49 30.58 -12.11
N LEU A 525 33.84 29.59 -11.47
CA LEU A 525 33.57 29.63 -10.02
C LEU A 525 34.74 29.17 -9.14
N GLN A 526 35.80 28.61 -9.73
CA GLN A 526 37.09 28.36 -9.06
C GLN A 526 38.24 28.73 -10.00
N PRO A 527 38.77 29.97 -9.93
CA PRO A 527 39.95 30.38 -10.68
C PRO A 527 41.22 29.68 -10.14
N GLY A 528 41.43 28.44 -10.60
CA GLY A 528 42.55 27.59 -10.21
C GLY A 528 42.41 26.21 -10.84
N ALA A 529 42.98 26.02 -12.03
CA ALA A 529 42.77 24.83 -12.87
C ALA A 529 43.47 23.53 -12.37
N GLY A 530 43.66 23.38 -11.06
CA GLY A 530 44.30 22.21 -10.45
C GLY A 530 43.41 20.96 -10.49
N PRO A 531 44.00 19.75 -10.31
CA PRO A 531 43.27 18.48 -10.36
C PRO A 531 42.07 18.43 -9.41
N GLN A 532 42.18 19.03 -8.22
CA GLN A 532 41.11 19.07 -7.23
C GLN A 532 39.88 19.88 -7.69
N ALA A 533 40.08 21.03 -8.36
CA ALA A 533 38.97 21.84 -8.87
C ALA A 533 38.22 21.11 -9.99
N ARG A 534 38.95 20.40 -10.87
CA ARG A 534 38.36 19.53 -11.90
C ARG A 534 37.58 18.37 -11.26
N TYR A 535 38.17 17.70 -10.26
CA TYR A 535 37.52 16.63 -9.51
C TYR A 535 36.19 17.08 -8.87
N LEU A 536 36.18 18.21 -8.13
CA LEU A 536 34.95 18.76 -7.53
C LEU A 536 33.88 19.10 -8.58
N GLY A 537 34.30 19.53 -9.77
CA GLY A 537 33.43 19.78 -10.90
C GLY A 537 32.94 18.54 -11.64
N THR A 538 33.38 17.32 -11.29
CA THR A 538 32.89 16.10 -11.97
C THR A 538 31.39 15.89 -11.75
N PRO A 539 30.69 15.25 -12.71
CA PRO A 539 29.29 14.90 -12.51
C PRO A 539 29.17 13.92 -11.34
N GLY A 540 28.03 13.91 -10.66
CA GLY A 540 27.82 13.17 -9.41
C GLY A 540 28.48 13.79 -8.15
N ILE A 541 29.44 14.71 -8.28
CA ILE A 541 29.88 15.55 -7.14
C ILE A 541 29.16 16.91 -7.16
N GLY A 542 28.93 17.49 -8.35
CA GLY A 542 28.03 18.62 -8.53
C GLY A 542 28.48 19.99 -7.99
N ILE A 543 29.61 20.06 -7.30
CA ILE A 543 30.18 21.35 -6.87
C ILE A 543 30.60 22.17 -8.09
N ASN A 544 30.35 23.47 -8.05
CA ASN A 544 30.48 24.43 -9.16
C ASN A 544 29.74 24.04 -10.45
N ASN A 545 28.78 23.10 -10.41
CA ASN A 545 27.95 22.78 -11.57
C ASN A 545 26.71 23.68 -11.61
N ASP A 546 26.19 23.88 -12.82
CA ASP A 546 24.88 24.45 -13.09
C ASP A 546 23.99 23.42 -13.80
N ILE A 547 22.67 23.48 -13.59
CA ILE A 547 21.71 22.71 -14.38
C ILE A 547 21.51 23.42 -15.72
N TRP A 548 21.57 22.62 -16.79
CA TRP A 548 21.25 23.03 -18.14
C TRP A 548 20.19 22.10 -18.73
N LEU A 549 19.41 22.63 -19.66
CA LEU A 549 18.57 21.86 -20.56
C LEU A 549 19.19 21.86 -21.95
N LEU A 550 19.02 20.75 -22.67
CA LEU A 550 19.57 20.50 -23.99
C LEU A 550 18.49 19.80 -24.83
N THR A 551 18.36 20.10 -26.13
CA THR A 551 17.53 19.28 -27.02
C THR A 551 18.15 17.89 -27.21
N ALA A 552 17.32 16.89 -27.50
CA ALA A 552 17.72 15.49 -27.65
C ALA A 552 18.77 15.21 -28.75
N ASP A 553 18.96 16.15 -29.67
CA ASP A 553 19.96 16.15 -30.73
C ASP A 553 21.23 16.97 -30.40
N GLY A 554 21.24 17.69 -29.28
CA GLY A 554 22.30 18.59 -28.86
C GLY A 554 22.27 19.99 -29.48
N ALA A 555 21.31 20.31 -30.36
CA ALA A 555 21.32 21.53 -31.16
C ALA A 555 21.11 22.83 -30.34
N ARG A 556 20.21 22.83 -29.36
CA ARG A 556 19.89 24.01 -28.52
C ARG A 556 20.11 23.70 -27.04
N ALA A 557 20.73 24.63 -26.32
CA ALA A 557 20.97 24.52 -24.89
C ALA A 557 20.55 25.78 -24.13
N TRP A 558 20.08 25.62 -22.89
CA TRP A 558 19.62 26.71 -22.03
C TRP A 558 20.10 26.49 -20.60
N LYS A 559 20.60 27.57 -19.98
CA LYS A 559 21.02 27.55 -18.58
C LYS A 559 19.81 27.69 -17.66
N VAL A 560 19.68 26.84 -16.66
CA VAL A 560 18.58 26.87 -15.67
C VAL A 560 19.01 27.54 -14.38
N THR A 561 20.16 27.15 -13.82
CA THR A 561 20.67 27.70 -12.55
C THR A 561 21.87 28.63 -12.78
N SER A 562 22.27 29.37 -11.74
CA SER A 562 23.57 30.04 -11.69
C SER A 562 24.06 30.04 -10.24
N VAL A 563 24.80 29.00 -9.87
CA VAL A 563 25.32 28.83 -8.51
C VAL A 563 26.48 29.79 -8.22
N GLY A 564 26.66 30.13 -6.94
CA GLY A 564 27.79 30.91 -6.46
C GLY A 564 29.08 30.10 -6.28
N VAL A 565 30.17 30.76 -5.88
CA VAL A 565 31.45 30.12 -5.57
C VAL A 565 31.30 29.07 -4.46
N ARG A 566 31.73 27.83 -4.71
CA ARG A 566 31.49 26.64 -3.86
C ARG A 566 30.02 26.22 -3.70
N GLY A 567 29.09 26.87 -4.40
CA GLY A 567 27.76 26.31 -4.62
C GLY A 567 27.83 25.07 -5.53
N GLY A 568 26.70 24.44 -5.76
CA GLY A 568 26.64 23.24 -6.61
C GLY A 568 25.22 22.72 -6.77
N VAL A 569 25.01 21.90 -7.78
CA VAL A 569 23.75 21.22 -8.08
C VAL A 569 24.01 19.78 -8.49
N LEU A 570 23.10 18.86 -8.17
CA LEU A 570 23.20 17.47 -8.61
C LEU A 570 21.85 16.80 -8.83
N HIS A 571 21.89 15.76 -9.66
CA HIS A 571 20.81 14.83 -9.99
C HIS A 571 19.49 15.52 -10.41
N PRO A 572 19.51 16.31 -11.50
CA PRO A 572 18.28 16.87 -12.04
C PRO A 572 17.35 15.74 -12.51
N ARG A 573 16.06 15.78 -12.16
CA ARG A 573 15.07 14.79 -12.62
C ARG A 573 13.73 15.46 -12.94
N PHE A 574 13.11 15.03 -14.03
CA PHE A 574 11.76 15.46 -14.40
C PHE A 574 10.71 14.55 -13.77
N SER A 575 9.52 15.10 -13.50
CA SER A 575 8.30 14.32 -13.30
C SER A 575 7.92 13.55 -14.56
N HIS A 576 7.17 12.46 -14.42
CA HIS A 576 6.67 11.65 -15.54
C HIS A 576 5.70 12.43 -16.43
N ASP A 577 4.97 13.41 -15.87
CA ASP A 577 4.15 14.36 -16.64
C ASP A 577 4.96 15.51 -17.29
N GLY A 578 6.25 15.64 -16.97
CA GLY A 578 7.18 16.64 -17.50
C GLY A 578 7.02 18.06 -16.94
N ARG A 579 6.04 18.30 -16.06
CA ARG A 579 5.71 19.65 -15.54
C ARG A 579 6.56 20.09 -14.35
N VAL A 580 7.36 19.20 -13.78
CA VAL A 580 8.21 19.50 -12.63
C VAL A 580 9.64 19.07 -12.91
N LEU A 581 10.60 19.95 -12.60
CA LEU A 581 12.03 19.64 -12.59
C LEU A 581 12.54 19.79 -11.14
N VAL A 582 13.17 18.75 -10.62
CA VAL A 582 13.84 18.77 -9.30
C VAL A 582 15.33 18.62 -9.45
N TRP A 583 16.09 19.16 -8.50
CA TRP A 583 17.52 18.92 -8.34
C TRP A 583 17.93 19.18 -6.89
N SER A 584 19.02 18.57 -6.44
CA SER A 584 19.69 18.96 -5.20
C SER A 584 20.58 20.17 -5.43
N GLU A 585 20.64 21.09 -4.47
CA GLU A 585 21.47 22.32 -4.55
C GLU A 585 22.12 22.67 -3.20
N VAL A 586 23.37 23.11 -3.22
CA VAL A 586 24.07 23.69 -2.06
C VAL A 586 23.47 25.06 -1.74
N ILE A 587 22.82 25.18 -0.58
CA ILE A 587 22.24 26.44 -0.10
C ILE A 587 23.13 27.19 0.88
N ASP A 588 24.08 26.51 1.53
CA ASP A 588 25.11 27.14 2.37
C ASP A 588 26.44 26.36 2.27
N PRO A 589 27.43 26.88 1.51
CA PRO A 589 28.74 26.26 1.35
C PRO A 589 29.72 26.55 2.52
N SER A 590 29.27 27.22 3.59
CA SER A 590 30.08 27.46 4.79
C SER A 590 29.98 26.33 5.82
N VAL A 591 28.90 25.53 5.76
CA VAL A 591 28.69 24.37 6.63
C VAL A 591 29.78 23.32 6.39
N ARG A 592 30.42 22.86 7.46
CA ARG A 592 31.52 21.88 7.39
C ARG A 592 31.00 20.47 7.10
N GLY A 593 31.74 19.73 6.26
CA GLY A 593 31.40 18.38 5.83
C GLY A 593 30.48 18.35 4.61
N LEU A 594 30.49 17.24 3.87
CA LEU A 594 29.55 16.92 2.78
C LEU A 594 29.42 17.98 1.66
N GLY A 595 30.44 18.82 1.46
CA GLY A 595 30.41 19.90 0.46
C GLY A 595 29.55 21.12 0.82
N GLY A 596 28.92 21.13 2.00
CA GLY A 596 28.04 22.21 2.47
C GLY A 596 26.74 21.69 3.07
N GLN A 597 25.76 22.57 3.18
CA GLN A 597 24.35 22.24 3.42
C GLN A 597 23.60 22.24 2.10
N TRP A 598 22.97 21.12 1.78
CA TRP A 598 22.14 20.93 0.60
C TRP A 598 20.66 21.13 0.91
N ALA A 599 19.87 21.28 -0.15
CA ALA A 599 18.40 21.25 -0.13
C ALA A 599 17.88 20.71 -1.47
N ILE A 600 16.62 20.28 -1.50
CA ILE A 600 15.95 19.93 -2.75
C ILE A 600 15.33 21.21 -3.32
N LYS A 601 15.55 21.44 -4.61
CA LYS A 601 14.83 22.43 -5.41
C LYS A 601 13.76 21.74 -6.23
N ILE A 602 12.61 22.39 -6.34
CA ILE A 602 11.46 21.90 -7.11
C ILE A 602 10.96 23.09 -7.92
N ALA A 603 10.93 22.96 -9.23
CA ALA A 603 10.52 24.02 -10.15
C ALA A 603 9.44 23.53 -11.11
N GLU A 604 8.56 24.44 -11.52
CA GLU A 604 7.66 24.20 -12.64
C GLU A 604 8.47 24.23 -13.94
N ALA A 605 8.27 23.22 -14.77
CA ALA A 605 8.84 23.12 -16.11
C ALA A 605 7.73 23.22 -17.15
N GLY A 606 7.89 24.16 -18.08
CA GLY A 606 7.04 24.30 -19.26
C GLY A 606 7.90 24.43 -20.51
N PHE A 607 7.31 24.14 -21.67
CA PHE A 607 7.96 24.28 -22.96
C PHE A 607 7.02 25.03 -23.91
N THR A 608 7.52 26.09 -24.54
CA THR A 608 6.76 26.91 -25.49
C THR A 608 7.65 27.13 -26.72
N ASP A 609 7.15 26.81 -27.90
CA ASP A 609 7.86 26.94 -29.19
C ASP A 609 9.29 26.36 -29.16
N GLY A 610 9.39 25.13 -28.64
CA GLY A 610 10.66 24.41 -28.52
C GLY A 610 11.63 24.98 -27.48
N THR A 611 11.18 25.89 -26.61
CA THR A 611 12.01 26.63 -25.65
C THR A 611 11.55 26.32 -24.22
N PRO A 612 12.44 25.87 -23.31
CA PRO A 612 12.08 25.60 -21.93
C PRO A 612 11.86 26.90 -21.15
N ARG A 613 10.93 26.83 -20.20
CA ARG A 613 10.63 27.85 -19.22
C ARG A 613 10.57 27.20 -17.85
N ILE A 614 11.57 27.46 -17.01
CA ILE A 614 11.62 26.99 -15.63
C ILE A 614 11.16 28.13 -14.71
N THR A 615 10.12 27.91 -13.92
CA THR A 615 9.49 28.90 -13.04
C THR A 615 9.25 28.36 -11.64
N THR A 616 8.85 29.25 -10.72
CA THR A 616 8.27 28.87 -9.41
C THR A 616 9.19 27.94 -8.59
N ILE A 617 10.49 28.23 -8.60
CA ILE A 617 11.52 27.43 -7.93
C ILE A 617 11.34 27.53 -6.40
N ARG A 618 10.77 26.48 -5.79
CA ARG A 618 10.71 26.32 -4.33
C ARG A 618 11.93 25.56 -3.81
N THR A 619 12.41 25.94 -2.63
CA THR A 619 13.46 25.21 -1.91
C THR A 619 12.83 24.48 -0.73
N VAL A 620 13.03 23.17 -0.63
CA VAL A 620 12.52 22.33 0.47
C VAL A 620 13.66 21.58 1.15
N ARG A 621 13.52 21.39 2.47
CA ARG A 621 14.43 20.63 3.32
C ARG A 621 13.60 19.74 4.25
N PRO A 622 13.07 18.62 3.75
CA PRO A 622 12.34 17.69 4.59
C PRO A 622 13.31 17.00 5.56
N GLY A 623 13.05 17.13 6.87
CA GLY A 623 13.90 16.56 7.93
C GLY A 623 15.13 17.41 8.29
N ASP A 624 15.87 16.97 9.31
CA ASP A 624 17.12 17.62 9.76
C ASP A 624 18.35 16.98 9.10
N LEU A 625 18.42 17.08 7.76
CA LEU A 625 19.46 16.49 6.93
C LEU A 625 20.44 17.55 6.41
N GLN A 626 21.71 17.17 6.22
CA GLN A 626 22.76 18.02 5.67
C GLN A 626 22.98 17.80 4.17
N LEU A 627 22.93 16.55 3.72
CA LEU A 627 22.95 16.18 2.29
C LEU A 627 21.56 15.73 1.85
N TYR A 628 21.20 16.12 0.63
CA TYR A 628 20.05 15.65 -0.12
C TYR A 628 20.54 15.31 -1.52
N GLU A 629 20.19 14.14 -2.05
CA GLU A 629 20.54 13.70 -3.40
C GLU A 629 19.28 13.15 -4.07
N THR A 630 18.74 13.88 -5.05
CA THR A 630 17.47 13.57 -5.70
C THR A 630 17.57 12.35 -6.61
N HIS A 631 16.56 11.47 -6.54
CA HIS A 631 16.40 10.31 -7.41
C HIS A 631 15.05 10.39 -8.15
N GLY A 632 14.38 9.27 -8.40
CA GLY A 632 13.13 9.24 -9.18
C GLY A 632 11.89 9.75 -8.44
N PHE A 633 10.88 10.16 -9.21
CA PHE A 633 9.51 10.35 -8.71
C PHE A 633 8.78 9.01 -8.57
N SER A 634 7.69 8.98 -7.81
CA SER A 634 6.67 7.93 -7.94
C SER A 634 5.99 8.01 -9.31
N PRO A 635 5.42 6.91 -9.86
CA PRO A 635 4.76 6.93 -11.18
C PRO A 635 3.55 7.86 -11.30
N ASP A 636 3.04 8.38 -10.19
CA ASP A 636 1.95 9.37 -10.12
C ASP A 636 2.43 10.80 -9.79
N ASP A 637 3.75 11.02 -9.81
CA ASP A 637 4.45 12.29 -9.53
C ASP A 637 4.14 12.94 -8.16
N ARG A 638 3.58 12.17 -7.21
CA ARG A 638 3.26 12.67 -5.86
C ARG A 638 4.41 12.60 -4.88
N GLN A 639 5.30 11.62 -5.03
CA GLN A 639 6.44 11.41 -4.14
C GLN A 639 7.75 11.58 -4.90
N LEU A 640 8.76 12.11 -4.22
CA LEU A 640 10.14 12.19 -4.68
C LEU A 640 11.01 11.29 -3.80
N LEU A 641 11.75 10.36 -4.42
CA LEU A 641 12.83 9.64 -3.74
C LEU A 641 14.09 10.50 -3.73
N PHE A 642 14.80 10.45 -2.62
CA PHE A 642 16.13 11.05 -2.48
C PHE A 642 16.94 10.28 -1.42
N SER A 643 18.26 10.29 -1.51
CA SER A 643 19.12 9.84 -0.41
C SER A 643 19.63 11.04 0.39
N GLY A 644 19.87 10.86 1.69
CA GLY A 644 20.29 11.96 2.55
C GLY A 644 21.00 11.54 3.82
N VAL A 645 21.92 12.40 4.26
CA VAL A 645 22.70 12.21 5.50
C VAL A 645 22.16 13.14 6.57
N MET A 646 21.87 12.59 7.76
CA MET A 646 21.47 13.37 8.93
C MET A 646 22.48 14.49 9.23
N ARG A 647 22.02 15.64 9.73
CA ARG A 647 22.94 16.74 10.08
C ARG A 647 23.95 16.30 11.16
N ARG A 648 25.25 16.50 10.88
CA ARG A 648 26.39 15.94 11.66
C ARG A 648 26.53 14.41 11.62
N GLY A 649 25.88 13.74 10.68
CA GLY A 649 26.05 12.31 10.41
C GLY A 649 27.38 11.96 9.75
N ASP A 650 27.66 10.67 9.66
CA ASP A 650 28.76 10.11 8.87
C ASP A 650 28.37 10.14 7.38
N TYR A 651 29.33 10.38 6.48
CA TYR A 651 29.09 10.34 5.03
C TYR A 651 28.66 8.95 4.56
N PHE A 652 29.11 7.90 5.25
CA PHE A 652 28.73 6.51 5.01
C PHE A 652 27.44 6.07 5.75
N ASP A 653 26.64 7.02 6.25
CA ASP A 653 25.31 6.82 6.88
C ASP A 653 24.29 7.57 5.99
N LEU A 654 24.25 7.15 4.72
CA LEU A 654 23.45 7.73 3.64
C LEU A 654 22.21 6.87 3.44
N GLU A 655 21.03 7.46 3.59
CA GLU A 655 19.79 6.71 3.76
C GLU A 655 18.73 7.17 2.75
N ILE A 656 17.87 6.27 2.28
CA ILE A 656 16.78 6.57 1.34
C ILE A 656 15.57 7.17 2.07
N TYR A 657 15.00 8.20 1.47
CA TYR A 657 13.77 8.87 1.88
C TYR A 657 12.79 8.98 0.72
N ALA A 658 11.50 8.99 1.06
CA ALA A 658 10.40 9.40 0.17
C ALA A 658 9.74 10.67 0.73
N TYR A 659 9.62 11.70 -0.10
CA TYR A 659 8.99 12.97 0.25
C TYR A 659 7.72 13.21 -0.57
N ASP A 660 6.58 13.32 0.11
CA ASP A 660 5.31 13.65 -0.51
C ASP A 660 5.23 15.16 -0.83
N LEU A 661 5.12 15.47 -2.10
CA LEU A 661 5.22 16.82 -2.65
C LEU A 661 3.98 17.69 -2.37
N SER A 662 2.89 17.08 -1.88
CA SER A 662 1.60 17.73 -1.65
C SER A 662 1.33 18.02 -0.17
N SER A 663 1.64 17.04 0.69
CA SER A 663 1.46 17.11 2.15
C SER A 663 2.72 17.54 2.89
N GLY A 664 3.89 17.47 2.24
CA GLY A 664 5.19 17.68 2.87
C GLY A 664 5.63 16.53 3.79
N HIS A 665 4.92 15.39 3.77
CA HIS A 665 5.26 14.24 4.61
C HIS A 665 6.57 13.58 4.15
N LEU A 666 7.44 13.26 5.11
CA LEU A 666 8.74 12.61 4.87
C LEU A 666 8.77 11.21 5.50
N THR A 667 8.99 10.20 4.68
CA THR A 667 9.23 8.82 5.12
C THR A 667 10.70 8.46 4.96
N ARG A 668 11.40 8.15 6.06
CA ARG A 668 12.74 7.52 6.01
C ARG A 668 12.58 6.01 5.78
N LEU A 669 12.98 5.55 4.59
CA LEU A 669 12.76 4.20 4.08
C LEU A 669 13.85 3.22 4.55
N THR A 670 15.12 3.63 4.61
CA THR A 670 16.23 2.82 5.14
C THR A 670 16.69 3.35 6.50
N ARG A 671 17.21 2.45 7.36
CA ARG A 671 17.62 2.74 8.76
C ARG A 671 18.74 1.80 9.23
N ASN A 672 19.70 1.51 8.34
CA ASN A 672 20.76 0.51 8.55
C ASN A 672 22.12 1.15 8.89
N ARG A 673 22.30 2.46 8.64
CA ARG A 673 23.59 3.19 8.79
C ARG A 673 24.69 2.71 7.84
N GLU A 674 24.25 2.18 6.70
CA GLU A 674 25.06 1.76 5.56
C GLU A 674 25.04 2.85 4.48
N TRP A 675 25.65 2.55 3.32
CA TRP A 675 25.58 3.40 2.15
C TRP A 675 24.38 2.98 1.28
N ASP A 676 23.28 3.72 1.34
CA ASP A 676 22.10 3.53 0.49
C ASP A 676 21.87 4.73 -0.45
N GLU A 677 21.86 4.48 -1.76
CA GLU A 677 21.70 5.52 -2.80
C GLU A 677 20.93 5.04 -4.04
N HIS A 678 20.75 5.94 -5.02
CA HIS A 678 20.16 5.66 -6.33
C HIS A 678 18.79 4.95 -6.28
N ALA A 679 17.89 5.41 -5.41
CA ALA A 679 16.59 4.76 -5.22
C ALA A 679 15.55 5.14 -6.30
N HIS A 680 15.07 4.15 -7.05
CA HIS A 680 14.06 4.34 -8.11
C HIS A 680 12.86 3.41 -7.87
N PHE A 681 11.65 3.94 -8.06
CA PHE A 681 10.45 3.10 -8.14
C PHE A 681 10.53 2.17 -9.35
N THR A 682 9.97 0.96 -9.23
CA THR A 682 9.60 0.17 -10.41
C THR A 682 8.55 0.92 -11.23
N PRO A 683 8.49 0.79 -12.56
CA PRO A 683 7.51 1.53 -13.37
C PRO A 683 6.04 1.24 -13.02
N ASP A 684 5.74 0.11 -12.39
CA ASP A 684 4.41 -0.23 -11.87
C ASP A 684 4.12 0.30 -10.45
N GLY A 685 5.08 1.01 -9.85
CA GLY A 685 5.00 1.61 -8.51
C GLY A 685 4.96 0.61 -7.34
N ARG A 686 5.15 -0.70 -7.59
CA ARG A 686 4.99 -1.74 -6.56
C ARG A 686 6.22 -1.97 -5.69
N ALA A 687 7.38 -1.48 -6.10
CA ALA A 687 8.62 -1.61 -5.37
C ALA A 687 9.53 -0.40 -5.59
N ILE A 688 10.56 -0.29 -4.76
CA ILE A 688 11.71 0.60 -4.93
C ILE A 688 12.93 -0.31 -5.03
N VAL A 689 13.74 -0.11 -6.07
CA VAL A 689 15.08 -0.69 -6.18
C VAL A 689 16.08 0.41 -5.80
N TRP A 690 17.16 0.05 -5.11
CA TRP A 690 18.23 0.99 -4.74
C TRP A 690 19.58 0.28 -4.66
N ALA A 691 20.68 1.04 -4.62
CA ALA A 691 22.03 0.53 -4.42
C ALA A 691 22.40 0.56 -2.93
N SER A 692 22.95 -0.52 -2.39
CA SER A 692 23.26 -0.65 -0.95
C SER A 692 24.58 -1.37 -0.66
N SER A 693 25.27 -0.94 0.39
CA SER A 693 26.36 -1.70 1.04
C SER A 693 25.87 -2.71 2.08
N GLU A 694 24.56 -2.79 2.36
CA GLU A 694 24.01 -3.66 3.43
C GLU A 694 24.49 -5.12 3.27
N GLY A 695 25.07 -5.65 4.35
CA GLY A 695 25.63 -7.01 4.37
C GLY A 695 26.89 -7.20 3.50
N ILE A 696 27.63 -6.14 3.18
CA ILE A 696 28.93 -6.22 2.50
C ILE A 696 30.04 -5.74 3.43
N ALA A 697 31.03 -6.61 3.68
CA ALA A 697 32.21 -6.23 4.44
C ALA A 697 33.11 -5.28 3.61
N MET A 698 33.10 -4.00 3.96
CA MET A 698 33.96 -2.95 3.40
C MET A 698 34.50 -2.01 4.48
N ARG A 699 35.60 -1.33 4.20
CA ARG A 699 36.08 -0.20 5.00
C ARG A 699 35.27 1.05 4.66
N LYS A 700 35.07 1.95 5.64
CA LYS A 700 34.57 3.31 5.42
C LYS A 700 35.63 4.19 4.74
N ASP A 701 35.94 3.86 3.50
CA ASP A 701 36.90 4.50 2.61
C ASP A 701 36.28 4.51 1.20
N PRO A 702 36.17 5.67 0.50
CA PRO A 702 35.50 5.72 -0.80
C PRO A 702 36.16 4.83 -1.87
N ARG A 703 37.39 4.37 -1.64
CA ARG A 703 38.14 3.45 -2.52
C ARG A 703 37.81 1.98 -2.32
N ASP A 704 37.12 1.64 -1.23
CA ASP A 704 36.66 0.27 -0.90
C ASP A 704 35.13 0.16 -0.93
N LEU A 705 34.44 1.18 -1.47
CA LEU A 705 32.99 1.16 -1.65
C LEU A 705 32.58 -0.05 -2.51
N ARG A 706 31.55 -0.75 -2.06
CA ARG A 706 31.00 -1.95 -2.69
C ARG A 706 29.50 -1.90 -2.55
N LEU A 707 28.79 -1.96 -3.67
CA LEU A 707 27.35 -1.85 -3.71
C LEU A 707 26.75 -2.99 -4.53
N ASP A 708 25.62 -3.50 -4.07
CA ASP A 708 24.73 -4.38 -4.83
C ASP A 708 23.32 -3.76 -4.87
N TYR A 709 22.51 -4.12 -5.85
CA TYR A 709 21.11 -3.69 -5.88
C TYR A 709 20.28 -4.47 -4.87
N TRP A 710 19.35 -3.75 -4.24
CA TRP A 710 18.35 -4.25 -3.31
C TRP A 710 16.96 -3.83 -3.76
N ILE A 711 15.92 -4.51 -3.26
CA ILE A 711 14.52 -4.20 -3.54
C ILE A 711 13.70 -4.18 -2.26
N MET A 712 12.80 -3.19 -2.16
CA MET A 712 11.89 -2.96 -1.04
C MET A 712 10.50 -2.57 -1.57
N THR A 713 9.48 -2.64 -0.72
CA THR A 713 8.17 -2.03 -1.01
C THR A 713 8.23 -0.49 -0.91
N PRO A 714 7.30 0.26 -1.53
CA PRO A 714 7.21 1.72 -1.50
C PRO A 714 7.23 2.36 -0.11
N ASP A 715 6.73 1.63 0.89
CA ASP A 715 6.63 1.99 2.30
C ASP A 715 7.85 1.56 3.13
N GLY A 716 8.93 1.09 2.48
CA GLY A 716 10.25 0.90 3.09
C GLY A 716 10.56 -0.51 3.62
N ARG A 717 9.83 -1.56 3.21
CA ARG A 717 9.94 -2.91 3.79
C ARG A 717 10.50 -3.97 2.85
N GLU A 718 10.55 -5.21 3.36
CA GLU A 718 10.75 -6.41 2.55
C GLU A 718 12.07 -6.31 1.76
N LYS A 719 13.00 -5.56 2.39
CA LYS A 719 14.35 -5.30 1.94
C LYS A 719 15.02 -6.63 1.71
N ARG A 720 15.35 -6.90 0.46
CA ARG A 720 16.12 -8.07 0.07
C ARG A 720 17.11 -7.71 -1.03
N ARG A 721 18.29 -8.30 -0.91
CA ARG A 721 19.36 -8.19 -1.90
C ARG A 721 18.92 -8.81 -3.23
N LEU A 722 19.08 -8.06 -4.32
CA LEU A 722 18.66 -8.42 -5.67
C LEU A 722 19.84 -8.84 -6.56
N THR A 723 21.05 -8.31 -6.31
CA THR A 723 22.30 -8.76 -6.92
C THR A 723 23.34 -9.16 -5.86
N TRP A 724 24.24 -10.07 -6.24
CA TRP A 724 25.23 -10.68 -5.35
C TRP A 724 26.63 -10.60 -5.97
N TYR A 725 26.99 -9.44 -6.54
CA TYR A 725 28.29 -9.23 -7.16
C TYR A 725 29.42 -9.32 -6.12
N ASN A 726 29.20 -8.76 -4.93
CA ASN A 726 30.15 -8.70 -3.82
C ASN A 726 30.00 -9.84 -2.79
N ALA A 727 29.35 -10.95 -3.12
CA ALA A 727 29.20 -12.09 -2.21
C ALA A 727 30.56 -12.80 -1.98
N PRO A 728 30.86 -13.27 -0.75
CA PRO A 728 32.05 -14.10 -0.50
C PRO A 728 32.00 -15.41 -1.29
N THR A 729 33.09 -15.73 -2.01
CA THR A 729 33.25 -16.99 -2.74
C THR A 729 34.41 -17.80 -2.17
N ALA A 730 34.26 -19.13 -2.12
CA ALA A 730 35.29 -20.04 -1.59
C ALA A 730 36.61 -20.03 -2.38
N SER A 731 36.61 -19.51 -3.60
CA SER A 731 37.76 -19.39 -4.50
C SER A 731 38.05 -17.93 -4.85
N ALA A 732 38.99 -17.34 -4.10
CA ALA A 732 39.55 -15.99 -4.26
C ALA A 732 38.56 -14.80 -4.08
N PRO A 733 39.06 -13.62 -3.67
CA PRO A 733 38.25 -12.40 -3.65
C PRO A 733 37.92 -11.96 -5.09
N ARG A 734 36.64 -11.75 -5.37
CA ARG A 734 36.20 -11.02 -6.56
C ARG A 734 36.71 -9.57 -6.51
N ALA A 735 36.91 -8.98 -7.70
CA ALA A 735 37.09 -7.53 -7.79
C ALA A 735 35.89 -6.82 -7.16
N ALA A 736 36.13 -5.77 -6.37
CA ALA A 736 35.06 -4.98 -5.76
C ALA A 736 34.16 -4.39 -6.85
N THR A 737 32.84 -4.59 -6.71
CA THR A 737 31.82 -4.12 -7.64
C THR A 737 30.98 -3.03 -7.00
N ILE A 738 30.78 -1.93 -7.72
CA ILE A 738 29.94 -0.81 -7.32
C ILE A 738 28.75 -0.78 -8.27
N ALA A 739 27.63 -1.37 -7.86
CA ALA A 739 26.35 -1.19 -8.53
C ALA A 739 25.77 0.18 -8.13
N ALA A 740 25.76 1.15 -9.05
CA ALA A 740 25.43 2.55 -8.77
C ALA A 740 24.22 3.01 -9.61
N ASP A 741 24.20 4.28 -10.02
CA ASP A 741 23.17 4.95 -10.82
C ASP A 741 22.57 4.05 -11.93
N PHE A 742 21.23 4.00 -11.98
CA PHE A 742 20.51 3.15 -12.92
C PHE A 742 19.14 3.74 -13.28
N GLU A 743 18.57 3.33 -14.41
CA GLU A 743 17.18 3.65 -14.76
C GLU A 743 16.47 2.47 -15.43
N PHE A 744 15.18 2.31 -15.16
CA PHE A 744 14.36 1.27 -15.78
C PHE A 744 14.11 1.57 -17.26
N GLY A 745 14.22 0.54 -18.09
CA GLY A 745 13.78 0.60 -19.49
C GLY A 745 12.27 0.45 -19.66
N PRO A 746 11.76 0.61 -20.90
CA PRO A 746 10.33 0.54 -21.22
C PRO A 746 9.67 -0.80 -20.88
N ASP A 747 10.44 -1.88 -20.78
CA ASP A 747 9.94 -3.24 -20.48
C ASP A 747 9.62 -3.47 -19.00
N ALA A 748 9.97 -2.52 -18.11
CA ALA A 748 9.90 -2.61 -16.65
C ALA A 748 10.61 -3.82 -16.01
N LYS A 749 11.47 -4.53 -16.76
CA LYS A 749 12.23 -5.72 -16.33
C LYS A 749 13.73 -5.54 -16.43
N THR A 750 14.17 -4.69 -17.35
CA THR A 750 15.57 -4.37 -17.63
C THR A 750 15.89 -2.99 -17.08
N ILE A 751 17.06 -2.85 -16.45
CA ILE A 751 17.65 -1.56 -16.12
C ILE A 751 18.88 -1.31 -17.00
N VAL A 752 19.11 -0.05 -17.35
CA VAL A 752 20.46 0.42 -17.68
C VAL A 752 21.13 0.84 -16.38
N ALA A 753 22.39 0.48 -16.19
CA ALA A 753 23.11 0.67 -14.93
C ALA A 753 24.56 1.10 -15.15
N LYS A 754 25.07 1.92 -14.24
CA LYS A 754 26.50 2.15 -14.02
C LYS A 754 27.03 1.07 -13.08
N ILE A 755 28.02 0.28 -13.55
CA ILE A 755 28.77 -0.67 -12.73
C ILE A 755 30.24 -0.26 -12.68
N GLY A 756 30.78 0.01 -11.50
CA GLY A 756 32.23 0.14 -11.28
C GLY A 756 32.86 -1.20 -10.93
N ALA A 757 34.06 -1.50 -11.44
CA ALA A 757 34.82 -2.69 -11.06
C ALA A 757 36.30 -2.38 -10.78
N ALA A 758 36.82 -2.86 -9.64
CA ALA A 758 38.20 -2.62 -9.22
C ALA A 758 39.21 -3.01 -10.31
N GLY A 759 39.99 -2.03 -10.78
CA GLY A 759 41.01 -2.20 -11.82
C GLY A 759 40.50 -2.27 -13.26
N ARG A 760 39.18 -2.10 -13.52
CA ARG A 760 38.60 -2.15 -14.88
C ARG A 760 37.84 -0.88 -15.32
N GLY A 761 37.63 0.07 -14.41
CA GLY A 761 36.93 1.32 -14.69
C GLY A 761 35.43 1.23 -14.38
N GLU A 762 34.67 2.17 -14.94
CA GLU A 762 33.21 2.24 -14.85
C GLU A 762 32.60 1.80 -16.19
N SER A 763 31.54 1.00 -16.18
CA SER A 763 30.90 0.48 -17.39
C SER A 763 29.40 0.74 -17.35
N VAL A 764 28.82 1.12 -18.49
CA VAL A 764 27.36 1.13 -18.69
C VAL A 764 26.92 -0.25 -19.15
N VAL A 765 25.95 -0.84 -18.45
CA VAL A 765 25.49 -2.21 -18.67
C VAL A 765 23.96 -2.29 -18.72
N LEU A 766 23.41 -3.36 -19.31
CA LEU A 766 22.03 -3.77 -19.10
C LEU A 766 21.94 -4.94 -18.13
N ILE A 767 20.97 -4.90 -17.22
CA ILE A 767 20.70 -5.96 -16.24
C ILE A 767 19.21 -6.30 -16.25
N ARG A 768 18.87 -7.58 -16.41
CA ARG A 768 17.49 -8.06 -16.25
C ARG A 768 17.21 -8.36 -14.77
N LEU A 769 16.42 -7.50 -14.13
CA LEU A 769 16.05 -7.60 -12.72
C LEU A 769 14.86 -8.52 -12.46
N PHE A 770 13.99 -8.72 -13.44
CA PHE A 770 12.79 -9.55 -13.34
C PHE A 770 12.60 -10.42 -14.59
N ASP A 771 12.06 -11.62 -14.43
CA ASP A 771 11.87 -12.59 -15.51
C ASP A 771 10.53 -12.38 -16.23
#